data_AF-A0A6L6PEM0-F1
#
_entry.id   AF-A0A6L6PEM0-F1
#
_cell.length_a   1.000
_cell.length_b   1.000
_cell.length_c   1.000
_cell.angle_alpha   90.00
_cell.angle_beta   90.00
_cell.angle_gamma   90.00
#
_symmetry.space_group_name_H-M   'P 1'
#
loop_
_entity.id
_entity.type
_entity.pdbx_description
1 polymer ?
#
loop_
_entity_poly.entity_id
_entity_poly.type
_entity_poly.pdbx_seq_one_letter_code
_entity_poly.pdbx_strand_id
1 'polypeptide(L)'
;MMKLSRFRAALCLLAVSAALQAATIDPALQTAPADGFGAGTVGGSAAISSQIYTVTSRPQLLAAIQRGGVNPKIIRLSGTIDMTEGVPYANTGDQAIRGLIRLPSNTTLIGADGNAGIINGHIVVSGVSQIIIRNLKIVNPCDVGPIWDPTDGALGNWNSAYDGIGVTNSDHVWVDHVSFTDGAMTDDLLPVENGQIKQCHDGALDITNASDFVTVSYNVFGQHRKNNLIGSSDTATADNGKLHITFSNNVFRDIVSRAPRVRYGQVHLFNNYFVGSKSHPAYPYEYSVGVGQQAQILSNNNVFEIAGITRCDQVVTPIGGTVPGAFKDAGSVLNGAALAGCSTPSSVAYSAPYAFSARPVALVKANAIALAGAGKLTSTISGSGNVTPDVGVTLTCPATGLYFCDDFQNSSMAKWSLLPVPGANGSFSVKAESVGASNIVMQYTAATTGGVLATLTPAAMSGVPTGDYYVEARIKPMTNSTTSNKLLYLLTRYKDASNWYGAGLNVQSATTSTQVEIARMLAGTLTRPKQVKKPIQMDAQFYTVRFEMKGTTLTVYLDGEALGSITDASFSERGLVGLYTTNKSFQIDDVRIGDPSLKPSQLTLNPSSLTYAAEVGDTPLAVNVTAVKPDGTLDTYTAASSNPAVAAVAINGTVLSVTPVGAGTATITVTSDSDPTLKRAIAATIAPQFIQPTQTYALNGVTLPAAHGDATQVDASLKLTFDGPPTLGSGGSIRIFRKADNALVDVIRLSGETDILGYPGQANVRKVNTTPITISGNTVTIKPHANKLAYGTEYYVAISNGVFTGATLGGTPFVGIGALGDWSFTTRAAAPSSGNSFTVGDSADTDFATVQGALNFVMQTLGAADPVTITVRNGVYNELLYLRGKDNVTLKGESRDGAIIQYTNYDTLNTGSGASQASADAAAAGGRAVLLVEASDMLVLDTLTLKNTTLRSSAISAQAETLYFNNDSGRLIAKNANFYSEQDTLNLKGYAWFWQSLVAGNVDFIWGSSRAALFEECEIRSVGDTTSSTSGGYILQARAANATDKGYVFLNSRLTHGPGPGPLHGDVPAGATYLARSAGNTAYWDNIAFINTRMDSHIATVGWASAGVNGQPAPNPAVATAASGWREYGSTTLSGDAINLAARVGGFQLSASDVAAGFADRAKVFAAYGGGAGWNPQP
;
A
#
# COMPACT_ATOMS: atom_id res chain seq x y z
N MET A 1 -57.03 -53.87 37.52
CA MET A 1 -57.77 -52.71 36.97
C MET A 1 -56.76 -51.73 36.39
N MET A 2 -56.92 -51.33 35.09
CA MET A 2 -56.51 -50.07 34.41
C MET A 2 -55.17 -49.38 34.81
N LYS A 3 -54.26 -48.88 33.94
CA LYS A 3 -54.35 -48.27 32.60
C LYS A 3 -52.92 -48.07 32.00
N LEU A 4 -52.88 -48.02 30.65
CA LEU A 4 -51.89 -47.51 29.67
C LEU A 4 -50.96 -46.35 30.14
N SER A 5 -49.75 -46.06 29.62
CA SER A 5 -49.33 -45.95 28.20
C SER A 5 -47.81 -45.67 27.99
N ARG A 6 -47.25 -46.29 26.93
CA ARG A 6 -46.32 -45.79 25.87
C ARG A 6 -44.93 -45.21 26.23
N PHE A 7 -43.88 -45.99 25.93
CA PHE A 7 -42.60 -45.51 25.40
C PHE A 7 -42.42 -46.03 23.96
N ARG A 8 -42.15 -45.14 23.00
CA ARG A 8 -41.79 -45.46 21.61
C ARG A 8 -40.30 -45.16 21.39
N ALA A 9 -39.62 -46.11 20.77
CA ALA A 9 -38.27 -46.00 20.25
C ALA A 9 -38.19 -44.99 19.09
N ALA A 10 -37.07 -44.29 18.98
CA ALA A 10 -36.64 -43.62 17.76
C ALA A 10 -35.13 -43.80 17.57
N LEU A 11 -34.81 -44.45 16.46
CA LEU A 11 -33.50 -44.77 15.89
C LEU A 11 -32.78 -43.46 15.53
N CYS A 12 -31.61 -43.17 16.14
CA CYS A 12 -30.75 -42.06 15.70
C CYS A 12 -29.78 -42.55 14.62
N LEU A 13 -29.95 -42.04 13.40
CA LEU A 13 -28.93 -42.09 12.35
C LEU A 13 -27.70 -41.30 12.81
N LEU A 14 -26.53 -41.95 12.87
CA LEU A 14 -25.24 -41.27 12.85
C LEU A 14 -25.00 -40.70 11.45
N ALA A 15 -25.12 -39.39 11.30
CA ALA A 15 -24.54 -38.65 10.18
C ALA A 15 -23.16 -38.14 10.62
N VAL A 16 -22.10 -38.74 10.05
CA VAL A 16 -20.72 -38.24 10.16
C VAL A 16 -20.61 -37.04 9.23
N SER A 17 -20.63 -35.83 9.79
CA SER A 17 -20.37 -34.59 9.05
C SER A 17 -18.87 -34.33 9.01
N ALA A 18 -18.16 -34.87 8.02
CA ALA A 18 -16.80 -34.47 7.71
C ALA A 18 -16.81 -33.03 7.17
N ALA A 19 -16.38 -32.07 7.98
CA ALA A 19 -16.13 -30.71 7.51
C ALA A 19 -14.79 -30.69 6.77
N LEU A 20 -14.82 -30.73 5.43
CA LEU A 20 -13.65 -30.50 4.59
C LEU A 20 -13.19 -29.03 4.75
N GLN A 21 -11.99 -28.84 5.31
CA GLN A 21 -11.21 -27.61 5.17
C GLN A 21 -10.85 -27.42 3.68
N ALA A 22 -11.30 -26.33 3.06
CA ALA A 22 -10.84 -25.93 1.74
C ALA A 22 -9.45 -25.28 1.87
N ALA A 23 -8.42 -25.96 1.38
CA ALA A 23 -7.08 -25.39 1.21
C ALA A 23 -7.16 -24.12 0.34
N THR A 24 -6.30 -23.12 0.57
CA THR A 24 -6.14 -21.98 -0.34
C THR A 24 -5.53 -22.48 -1.64
N ILE A 25 -6.38 -22.65 -2.65
CA ILE A 25 -6.00 -23.15 -3.97
C ILE A 25 -5.12 -22.09 -4.65
N ASP A 26 -3.89 -22.49 -5.04
CA ASP A 26 -2.99 -21.74 -5.93
C ASP A 26 -3.83 -21.08 -7.06
N PRO A 27 -3.75 -19.76 -7.27
CA PRO A 27 -4.58 -19.09 -8.26
C PRO A 27 -4.48 -19.69 -9.67
N ALA A 28 -3.37 -20.34 -10.00
CA ALA A 28 -3.17 -21.03 -11.27
C ALA A 28 -3.94 -22.36 -11.39
N LEU A 29 -4.36 -22.94 -10.26
CA LEU A 29 -5.18 -24.15 -10.14
C LEU A 29 -6.68 -23.84 -9.99
N GLN A 30 -7.05 -22.57 -9.85
CA GLN A 30 -8.45 -22.18 -9.72
C GLN A 30 -9.21 -22.46 -11.02
N THR A 31 -10.42 -22.96 -10.88
CA THR A 31 -11.36 -23.21 -11.96
C THR A 31 -12.36 -22.04 -12.06
N ALA A 32 -13.06 -21.93 -13.18
CA ALA A 32 -14.08 -20.90 -13.36
C ALA A 32 -15.15 -20.97 -12.27
N PRO A 33 -15.67 -19.81 -11.83
CA PRO A 33 -16.67 -19.77 -10.77
C PRO A 33 -18.01 -20.35 -11.27
N ALA A 34 -18.83 -20.79 -10.32
CA ALA A 34 -20.11 -21.42 -10.60
C ALA A 34 -21.21 -20.44 -11.04
N ASP A 35 -20.97 -19.13 -10.95
CA ASP A 35 -21.94 -18.06 -11.22
C ASP A 35 -21.87 -17.50 -12.66
N GLY A 36 -21.52 -18.36 -13.62
CA GLY A 36 -21.44 -18.01 -15.05
C GLY A 36 -21.54 -19.22 -15.97
N PHE A 37 -21.75 -18.97 -17.27
CA PHE A 37 -21.84 -20.02 -18.29
C PHE A 37 -20.53 -20.79 -18.48
N GLY A 38 -19.38 -20.21 -18.15
CA GLY A 38 -18.09 -20.90 -18.14
C GLY A 38 -17.87 -21.83 -16.95
N ALA A 39 -18.86 -22.02 -16.05
CA ALA A 39 -18.77 -23.00 -14.98
C ALA A 39 -18.39 -24.38 -15.53
N GLY A 40 -17.47 -25.07 -14.86
CA GLY A 40 -16.89 -26.33 -15.35
C GLY A 40 -15.62 -26.16 -16.19
N THR A 41 -15.16 -24.93 -16.43
CA THR A 41 -13.83 -24.67 -17.02
C THR A 41 -12.74 -24.88 -15.97
N VAL A 42 -11.92 -25.92 -16.15
CA VAL A 42 -10.83 -26.30 -15.24
C VAL A 42 -9.44 -25.96 -15.79
N GLY A 43 -9.33 -25.57 -17.06
CA GLY A 43 -8.07 -25.13 -17.65
C GLY A 43 -6.95 -26.17 -17.51
N GLY A 44 -5.79 -25.70 -17.06
CA GLY A 44 -4.63 -26.51 -16.73
C GLY A 44 -4.56 -26.99 -15.28
N SER A 45 -5.62 -26.90 -14.48
CA SER A 45 -5.59 -27.21 -13.04
C SER A 45 -5.12 -28.63 -12.69
N ALA A 46 -5.24 -29.58 -13.63
CA ALA A 46 -4.72 -30.95 -13.47
C ALA A 46 -3.26 -31.10 -13.95
N ALA A 47 -2.53 -30.00 -14.19
CA ALA A 47 -1.14 -30.04 -14.62
C ALA A 47 -0.26 -30.68 -13.56
N ILE A 48 0.49 -31.70 -13.96
CA ILE A 48 1.59 -32.23 -13.15
C ILE A 48 2.72 -31.21 -13.06
N SER A 49 3.58 -31.30 -12.05
CA SER A 49 4.64 -30.31 -11.79
C SER A 49 5.56 -30.04 -13.00
N SER A 50 5.81 -31.04 -13.85
CA SER A 50 6.62 -30.88 -15.07
C SER A 50 5.91 -30.15 -16.22
N GLN A 51 4.61 -29.86 -16.07
CA GLN A 51 3.77 -29.10 -16.99
C GLN A 51 3.36 -27.73 -16.41
N ILE A 52 4.02 -27.30 -15.33
CA ILE A 52 3.88 -25.96 -14.76
C ILE A 52 5.13 -25.17 -15.11
N TYR A 53 4.97 -24.16 -15.95
CA TYR A 53 6.05 -23.34 -16.49
C TYR A 53 5.98 -21.94 -15.89
N THR A 54 7.14 -21.33 -15.63
CA THR A 54 7.25 -19.88 -15.42
C THR A 54 8.12 -19.30 -16.52
N VAL A 55 7.63 -18.28 -17.20
CA VAL A 55 8.24 -17.71 -18.42
C VAL A 55 8.36 -16.20 -18.28
N THR A 56 9.45 -15.66 -18.84
CA THR A 56 9.83 -14.24 -18.78
C THR A 56 10.10 -13.65 -20.16
N SER A 57 10.02 -14.46 -21.22
CA SER A 57 10.31 -14.05 -22.60
C SER A 57 9.47 -14.81 -23.62
N ARG A 58 9.37 -14.26 -24.83
CA ARG A 58 8.65 -14.88 -25.96
C ARG A 58 9.14 -16.31 -26.26
N PRO A 59 10.46 -16.60 -26.37
CA PRO A 59 10.92 -17.97 -26.64
C PRO A 59 10.51 -18.97 -25.54
N GLN A 60 10.55 -18.54 -24.28
CA GLN A 60 10.13 -19.37 -23.14
C GLN A 60 8.63 -19.64 -23.17
N LEU A 61 7.81 -18.62 -23.45
CA LEU A 61 6.36 -18.73 -23.61
C LEU A 61 5.99 -19.73 -24.72
N LEU A 62 6.58 -19.56 -25.91
CA LEU A 62 6.30 -20.46 -27.04
C LEU A 62 6.76 -21.89 -26.76
N ALA A 63 7.91 -22.07 -26.10
CA ALA A 63 8.38 -23.39 -25.70
C ALA A 63 7.45 -24.06 -24.66
N ALA A 64 6.95 -23.29 -23.69
CA ALA A 64 5.99 -23.80 -22.70
C ALA A 64 4.65 -24.20 -23.33
N ILE A 65 4.18 -23.43 -24.33
CA ILE A 65 2.97 -23.75 -25.10
C ILE A 65 3.13 -25.06 -25.87
N GLN A 66 4.30 -25.29 -26.48
CA GLN A 66 4.57 -26.49 -27.29
C GLN A 66 4.81 -27.75 -26.45
N ARG A 67 5.37 -27.62 -25.25
CA ARG A 67 5.67 -28.77 -24.38
C ARG A 67 4.39 -29.35 -23.77
N GLY A 68 4.36 -30.69 -23.68
CA GLY A 68 3.24 -31.42 -23.07
C GLY A 68 2.03 -31.67 -23.96
N GLY A 69 1.98 -31.14 -25.19
CA GLY A 69 0.89 -31.40 -26.15
C GLY A 69 -0.49 -31.04 -25.59
N VAL A 70 -1.44 -31.99 -25.65
CA VAL A 70 -2.83 -31.80 -25.16
C VAL A 70 -2.98 -31.99 -23.65
N ASN A 71 -1.90 -32.33 -22.92
CA ASN A 71 -1.96 -32.52 -21.47
C ASN A 71 -2.27 -31.19 -20.75
N PRO A 72 -2.94 -31.25 -19.58
CA PRO A 72 -3.14 -30.09 -18.73
C PRO A 72 -1.82 -29.38 -18.43
N LYS A 73 -1.77 -28.06 -18.63
CA LYS A 73 -0.56 -27.26 -18.42
C LYS A 73 -0.87 -25.88 -17.85
N ILE A 74 0.06 -25.38 -17.04
CA ILE A 74 -0.01 -24.05 -16.44
C ILE A 74 1.20 -23.26 -16.91
N ILE A 75 0.98 -22.07 -17.44
CA ILE A 75 2.03 -21.18 -17.92
C ILE A 75 1.90 -19.86 -17.15
N ARG A 76 2.89 -19.57 -16.29
CA ARG A 76 2.97 -18.37 -15.48
C ARG A 76 3.87 -17.33 -16.14
N LEU A 77 3.36 -16.14 -16.41
CA LEU A 77 4.14 -15.02 -16.93
C LEU A 77 4.72 -14.21 -15.78
N SER A 78 6.04 -14.01 -15.75
CA SER A 78 6.68 -13.07 -14.83
C SER A 78 7.21 -11.88 -15.63
N GLY A 79 6.71 -10.68 -15.31
CA GLY A 79 6.95 -9.47 -16.09
C GLY A 79 6.17 -9.39 -17.41
N THR A 80 6.43 -8.34 -18.18
CA THR A 80 5.79 -8.11 -19.48
C THR A 80 6.57 -8.79 -20.59
N ILE A 81 5.89 -9.62 -21.39
CA ILE A 81 6.46 -10.24 -22.59
C ILE A 81 6.15 -9.38 -23.80
N ASP A 82 7.20 -8.82 -24.39
CA ASP A 82 7.14 -8.16 -25.69
C ASP A 82 7.30 -9.18 -26.81
N MET A 83 6.23 -9.37 -27.60
CA MET A 83 6.25 -10.32 -28.70
C MET A 83 7.09 -9.87 -29.90
N THR A 84 7.52 -8.62 -29.94
CA THR A 84 8.48 -8.12 -30.94
C THR A 84 9.93 -8.42 -30.57
N GLU A 85 10.19 -8.78 -29.30
CA GLU A 85 11.55 -8.96 -28.75
C GLU A 85 12.44 -7.71 -28.98
N GLY A 86 11.83 -6.51 -28.92
CA GLY A 86 12.51 -5.23 -29.19
C GLY A 86 12.75 -4.91 -30.67
N VAL A 87 12.27 -5.75 -31.60
CA VAL A 87 12.43 -5.55 -33.06
C VAL A 87 11.05 -5.40 -33.73
N PRO A 88 10.68 -4.21 -34.23
CA PRO A 88 9.37 -3.95 -34.85
C PRO A 88 9.00 -4.94 -35.94
N TYR A 89 7.70 -5.17 -36.15
CA TYR A 89 7.23 -6.05 -37.23
C TYR A 89 7.56 -5.48 -38.60
N ALA A 90 8.13 -6.31 -39.48
CA ALA A 90 8.52 -5.87 -40.81
C ALA A 90 7.33 -5.65 -41.75
N ASN A 91 6.26 -6.41 -41.56
CA ASN A 91 4.99 -6.38 -42.31
C ASN A 91 3.96 -7.29 -41.62
N THR A 92 2.71 -7.32 -42.12
CA THR A 92 1.62 -8.14 -41.57
C THR A 92 1.94 -9.64 -41.51
N GLY A 93 2.72 -10.16 -42.48
CA GLY A 93 3.15 -11.57 -42.46
C GLY A 93 4.10 -11.89 -41.31
N ASP A 94 5.03 -10.98 -41.03
CA ASP A 94 5.93 -11.08 -39.87
C ASP A 94 5.15 -10.97 -38.55
N GLN A 95 4.21 -10.01 -38.44
CA GLN A 95 3.37 -9.86 -37.25
C GLN A 95 2.48 -11.08 -36.99
N ALA A 96 1.90 -11.67 -38.04
CA ALA A 96 1.08 -12.88 -37.94
C ALA A 96 1.86 -14.07 -37.37
N ILE A 97 3.17 -14.14 -37.61
CA ILE A 97 4.03 -15.24 -37.13
C ILE A 97 4.63 -14.91 -35.76
N ARG A 98 5.22 -13.72 -35.61
CA ARG A 98 5.96 -13.36 -34.39
C ARG A 98 5.04 -12.95 -33.24
N GLY A 99 3.92 -12.30 -33.54
CA GLY A 99 2.93 -11.85 -32.54
C GLY A 99 1.99 -12.94 -32.03
N LEU A 100 1.96 -14.12 -32.68
CA LEU A 100 0.98 -15.17 -32.40
C LEU A 100 1.25 -15.91 -31.08
N ILE A 101 0.22 -16.00 -30.24
CA ILE A 101 0.20 -16.85 -29.04
C ILE A 101 -1.01 -17.78 -29.14
N ARG A 102 -0.83 -18.96 -29.73
CA ARG A 102 -1.91 -19.94 -29.90
C ARG A 102 -1.97 -20.92 -28.73
N LEU A 103 -3.05 -20.89 -27.95
CA LEU A 103 -3.19 -21.77 -26.78
C LEU A 103 -3.84 -23.12 -27.17
N PRO A 104 -3.25 -24.27 -26.79
CA PRO A 104 -3.88 -25.58 -26.93
C PRO A 104 -4.89 -25.83 -25.79
N SER A 105 -5.77 -26.82 -25.94
CA SER A 105 -6.72 -27.23 -24.90
C SER A 105 -6.04 -27.53 -23.55
N ASN A 106 -6.83 -27.47 -22.48
CA ASN A 106 -6.41 -27.75 -21.09
C ASN A 106 -5.25 -26.85 -20.63
N THR A 107 -5.34 -25.55 -20.89
CA THR A 107 -4.27 -24.60 -20.60
C THR A 107 -4.73 -23.49 -19.67
N THR A 108 -3.99 -23.27 -18.58
CA THR A 108 -4.07 -22.03 -17.79
C THR A 108 -2.89 -21.15 -18.13
N LEU A 109 -3.14 -19.97 -18.71
CA LEU A 109 -2.19 -18.89 -18.88
C LEU A 109 -2.46 -17.83 -17.80
N ILE A 110 -1.49 -17.56 -16.93
CA ILE A 110 -1.72 -16.67 -15.78
C ILE A 110 -0.52 -15.77 -15.50
N GLY A 111 -0.74 -14.54 -15.05
CA GLY A 111 0.33 -13.71 -14.51
C GLY A 111 0.81 -14.21 -13.15
N ALA A 112 2.12 -14.33 -12.97
CA ALA A 112 2.75 -14.68 -11.68
C ALA A 112 2.58 -13.57 -10.63
N ASP A 113 2.44 -12.32 -11.07
CA ASP A 113 2.24 -11.13 -10.24
C ASP A 113 1.37 -10.08 -10.97
N GLY A 114 1.17 -8.91 -10.37
CA GLY A 114 0.37 -7.83 -10.95
C GLY A 114 1.03 -7.02 -12.07
N ASN A 115 2.28 -7.32 -12.42
CA ASN A 115 3.04 -6.69 -13.51
C ASN A 115 3.19 -7.59 -14.74
N ALA A 116 2.72 -8.84 -14.64
CA ALA A 116 2.69 -9.76 -15.75
C ALA A 116 1.80 -9.25 -16.89
N GLY A 117 2.28 -9.36 -18.13
CA GLY A 117 1.55 -8.84 -19.27
C GLY A 117 2.11 -9.24 -20.63
N ILE A 118 1.40 -8.86 -21.68
CA ILE A 118 1.74 -9.10 -23.07
C ILE A 118 1.59 -7.79 -23.84
N ILE A 119 2.60 -7.43 -24.61
CA ILE A 119 2.55 -6.32 -25.56
C ILE A 119 2.91 -6.82 -26.96
N ASN A 120 2.38 -6.14 -27.97
CA ASN A 120 2.57 -6.46 -29.39
C ASN A 120 2.17 -7.89 -29.79
N GLY A 121 1.40 -8.61 -28.96
CA GLY A 121 1.00 -9.99 -29.18
C GLY A 121 -0.51 -10.15 -29.31
N HIS A 122 -0.95 -11.23 -29.95
CA HIS A 122 -2.37 -11.61 -30.04
C HIS A 122 -2.57 -13.04 -29.56
N ILE A 123 -3.45 -13.24 -28.59
CA ILE A 123 -3.77 -14.56 -28.04
C ILE A 123 -4.90 -15.19 -28.85
N VAL A 124 -4.67 -16.39 -29.37
CA VAL A 124 -5.64 -17.13 -30.19
C VAL A 124 -6.07 -18.40 -29.49
N VAL A 125 -7.36 -18.49 -29.20
CA VAL A 125 -8.06 -19.66 -28.67
C VAL A 125 -8.99 -20.18 -29.77
N SER A 126 -8.53 -21.20 -30.50
CA SER A 126 -9.18 -21.62 -31.75
C SER A 126 -9.29 -23.13 -31.88
N GLY A 127 -10.52 -23.65 -31.89
CA GLY A 127 -10.80 -25.08 -32.02
C GLY A 127 -10.42 -25.88 -30.77
N VAL A 128 -10.47 -25.28 -29.58
CA VAL A 128 -9.97 -25.86 -28.33
C VAL A 128 -10.99 -25.74 -27.20
N SER A 129 -10.74 -26.46 -26.10
CA SER A 129 -11.59 -26.41 -24.91
C SER A 129 -10.74 -26.34 -23.63
N GLN A 130 -11.35 -25.92 -22.53
CA GLN A 130 -10.73 -25.85 -21.20
C GLN A 130 -9.55 -24.87 -21.17
N ILE A 131 -9.86 -23.57 -21.30
CA ILE A 131 -8.87 -22.50 -21.32
C ILE A 131 -9.13 -21.51 -20.20
N ILE A 132 -8.09 -21.17 -19.44
CA ILE A 132 -8.12 -20.13 -18.42
C ILE A 132 -7.05 -19.10 -18.76
N ILE A 133 -7.41 -17.82 -18.85
CA ILE A 133 -6.49 -16.69 -19.05
C ILE A 133 -6.70 -15.68 -17.94
N ARG A 134 -5.69 -15.45 -17.08
CA ARG A 134 -5.88 -14.67 -15.86
C ARG A 134 -4.73 -13.75 -15.46
N ASN A 135 -5.04 -12.67 -14.75
CA ASN A 135 -4.04 -11.81 -14.10
C ASN A 135 -2.98 -11.24 -15.06
N LEU A 136 -3.38 -10.84 -16.27
CA LEU A 136 -2.48 -10.30 -17.29
C LEU A 136 -2.84 -8.86 -17.64
N LYS A 137 -1.82 -8.03 -17.90
CA LYS A 137 -1.98 -6.76 -18.62
C LYS A 137 -1.77 -7.00 -20.11
N ILE A 138 -2.77 -6.74 -20.94
CA ILE A 138 -2.69 -6.88 -22.39
C ILE A 138 -2.75 -5.48 -22.98
N VAL A 139 -1.70 -5.11 -23.71
CA VAL A 139 -1.77 -4.00 -24.65
C VAL A 139 -2.29 -4.56 -25.96
N ASN A 140 -3.43 -4.07 -26.42
CA ASN A 140 -4.07 -4.55 -27.63
C ASN A 140 -3.10 -4.39 -28.82
N PRO A 141 -2.98 -5.41 -29.68
CA PRO A 141 -2.03 -5.38 -30.79
C PRO A 141 -2.46 -4.34 -31.83
N CYS A 142 -1.55 -3.44 -32.17
CA CYS A 142 -1.68 -2.53 -33.32
C CYS A 142 -1.16 -3.27 -34.57
N ASP A 143 -2.06 -3.56 -35.52
CA ASP A 143 -1.75 -4.18 -36.81
C ASP A 143 -0.88 -3.23 -37.66
N VAL A 144 0.25 -3.73 -38.16
CA VAL A 144 1.16 -2.94 -39.00
C VAL A 144 0.68 -2.80 -40.45
N GLY A 145 -0.36 -3.53 -40.86
CA GLY A 145 -0.98 -3.40 -42.17
C GLY A 145 -2.50 -3.53 -42.17
N PRO A 146 -3.24 -2.55 -41.59
CA PRO A 146 -4.69 -2.50 -41.67
C PRO A 146 -5.19 -2.45 -43.11
N ILE A 147 -6.32 -3.07 -43.39
CA ILE A 147 -6.90 -3.19 -44.74
C ILE A 147 -8.03 -2.17 -44.91
N TRP A 148 -7.95 -1.35 -45.96
CA TRP A 148 -9.05 -0.47 -46.35
C TRP A 148 -10.16 -1.25 -47.04
N ASP A 149 -11.39 -1.15 -46.52
CA ASP A 149 -12.61 -1.63 -47.16
C ASP A 149 -13.52 -0.43 -47.50
N PRO A 150 -13.66 -0.05 -48.79
CA PRO A 150 -14.51 1.06 -49.20
C PRO A 150 -16.01 0.78 -49.03
N THR A 151 -16.40 -0.47 -48.75
CA THR A 151 -17.80 -0.91 -48.59
C THR A 151 -18.21 -1.11 -47.13
N ASP A 152 -17.27 -1.03 -46.19
CA ASP A 152 -17.56 -1.11 -44.76
C ASP A 152 -18.10 0.23 -44.23
N GLY A 153 -19.43 0.34 -44.18
CA GLY A 153 -20.14 1.56 -43.83
C GLY A 153 -20.23 2.57 -44.99
N ALA A 154 -20.95 3.67 -44.78
CA ALA A 154 -21.26 4.63 -45.85
C ALA A 154 -20.02 5.38 -46.41
N LEU A 155 -18.93 5.41 -45.65
CA LEU A 155 -17.71 6.15 -45.97
C LEU A 155 -16.48 5.22 -46.16
N GLY A 156 -16.66 3.89 -46.10
CA GLY A 156 -15.58 2.93 -45.95
C GLY A 156 -14.91 2.97 -44.57
N ASN A 157 -14.13 1.94 -44.24
CA ASN A 157 -13.37 1.83 -42.99
C ASN A 157 -12.05 1.07 -43.16
N TRP A 158 -11.10 1.31 -42.25
CA TRP A 158 -9.91 0.49 -42.10
C TRP A 158 -10.18 -0.63 -41.07
N ASN A 159 -9.78 -1.85 -41.41
CA ASN A 159 -9.97 -3.03 -40.57
C ASN A 159 -8.64 -3.71 -40.29
N SER A 160 -8.40 -3.99 -39.01
CA SER A 160 -7.22 -4.70 -38.52
C SER A 160 -7.55 -6.14 -38.16
N ALA A 161 -6.55 -7.00 -38.15
CA ALA A 161 -6.77 -8.44 -38.05
C ALA A 161 -6.64 -9.02 -36.63
N TYR A 162 -6.13 -8.25 -35.66
CA TYR A 162 -5.66 -8.79 -34.40
C TYR A 162 -6.44 -8.27 -33.20
N ASP A 163 -6.93 -9.22 -32.41
CA ASP A 163 -7.51 -8.95 -31.09
C ASP A 163 -6.45 -9.11 -29.99
N GLY A 164 -6.67 -8.49 -28.83
CA GLY A 164 -5.94 -8.85 -27.62
C GLY A 164 -6.10 -10.34 -27.31
N ILE A 165 -7.35 -10.82 -27.30
CA ILE A 165 -7.70 -12.25 -27.23
C ILE A 165 -8.82 -12.55 -28.24
N GLY A 166 -8.57 -13.47 -29.18
CA GLY A 166 -9.58 -14.02 -30.08
C GLY A 166 -10.00 -15.43 -29.66
N VAL A 167 -11.27 -15.62 -29.30
CA VAL A 167 -11.88 -16.93 -29.01
C VAL A 167 -12.79 -17.32 -30.17
N THR A 168 -12.51 -18.44 -30.81
CA THR A 168 -13.24 -18.87 -32.00
C THR A 168 -13.42 -20.38 -32.03
N ASN A 169 -14.64 -20.86 -32.33
CA ASN A 169 -14.97 -22.28 -32.35
C ASN A 169 -14.41 -23.07 -31.14
N SER A 170 -14.55 -22.49 -29.94
CA SER A 170 -13.95 -23.02 -28.70
C SER A 170 -14.96 -23.00 -27.56
N ASP A 171 -14.82 -23.90 -26.60
CA ASP A 171 -15.75 -24.00 -25.46
C ASP A 171 -15.07 -24.09 -24.10
N HIS A 172 -15.79 -23.74 -23.03
CA HIS A 172 -15.25 -23.71 -21.65
C HIS A 172 -14.00 -22.84 -21.54
N VAL A 173 -14.24 -21.53 -21.60
CA VAL A 173 -13.19 -20.50 -21.53
C VAL A 173 -13.46 -19.54 -20.38
N TRP A 174 -12.43 -19.20 -19.61
CA TRP A 174 -12.51 -18.24 -18.52
C TRP A 174 -11.43 -17.16 -18.65
N VAL A 175 -11.85 -15.92 -18.83
CA VAL A 175 -10.97 -14.74 -18.88
C VAL A 175 -11.23 -13.89 -17.63
N ASP A 176 -10.25 -13.80 -16.74
CA ASP A 176 -10.47 -13.21 -15.42
C ASP A 176 -9.30 -12.39 -14.84
N HIS A 177 -9.60 -11.24 -14.25
CA HIS A 177 -8.57 -10.31 -13.74
C HIS A 177 -7.54 -9.90 -14.82
N VAL A 178 -7.98 -9.74 -16.07
CA VAL A 178 -7.16 -9.22 -17.17
C VAL A 178 -7.43 -7.74 -17.34
N SER A 179 -6.39 -6.96 -17.61
CA SER A 179 -6.49 -5.53 -17.95
C SER A 179 -6.13 -5.31 -19.41
N PHE A 180 -7.03 -4.74 -20.20
CA PHE A 180 -6.86 -4.43 -21.62
C PHE A 180 -6.75 -2.92 -21.85
N THR A 181 -5.86 -2.51 -22.76
CA THR A 181 -5.73 -1.11 -23.20
C THR A 181 -4.98 -1.01 -24.52
N ASP A 182 -5.17 0.07 -25.29
CA ASP A 182 -4.32 0.39 -26.44
C ASP A 182 -2.94 0.95 -26.02
N GLY A 183 -2.76 1.22 -24.72
CA GLY A 183 -1.47 1.58 -24.14
C GLY A 183 -0.97 2.94 -24.62
N ALA A 184 0.27 2.99 -25.11
CA ALA A 184 0.89 4.25 -25.55
C ALA A 184 0.43 4.71 -26.95
N MET A 185 -0.23 3.83 -27.73
CA MET A 185 -0.69 4.13 -29.08
C MET A 185 -2.21 4.21 -29.08
N THR A 186 -2.77 5.36 -28.71
CA THR A 186 -4.23 5.55 -28.74
C THR A 186 -4.73 5.92 -30.14
N ASP A 187 -6.00 5.66 -30.43
CA ASP A 187 -6.59 5.83 -31.77
C ASP A 187 -6.46 7.26 -32.34
N ASP A 188 -6.40 8.28 -31.48
CA ASP A 188 -6.18 9.69 -31.87
C ASP A 188 -4.76 9.99 -32.35
N LEU A 189 -3.81 9.09 -32.09
CA LEU A 189 -2.43 9.18 -32.58
C LEU A 189 -2.23 8.50 -33.93
N LEU A 190 -3.23 7.76 -34.43
CA LEU A 190 -3.17 7.06 -35.70
C LEU A 190 -3.40 8.03 -36.89
N PRO A 191 -2.75 7.78 -38.04
CA PRO A 191 -2.94 8.62 -39.21
C PRO A 191 -4.36 8.51 -39.74
N VAL A 192 -4.85 9.59 -40.34
CA VAL A 192 -6.10 9.60 -41.11
C VAL A 192 -5.77 9.39 -42.58
N GLU A 193 -6.26 8.30 -43.17
CA GLU A 193 -6.11 7.96 -44.58
C GLU A 193 -7.51 7.64 -45.16
N ASN A 194 -7.77 8.04 -46.40
CA ASN A 194 -9.08 7.90 -47.05
C ASN A 194 -10.24 8.55 -46.27
N GLY A 195 -9.94 9.57 -45.46
CA GLY A 195 -10.93 10.28 -44.64
C GLY A 195 -11.38 9.53 -43.38
N GLN A 196 -10.74 8.40 -43.06
CA GLN A 196 -10.98 7.62 -41.85
C GLN A 196 -9.69 7.45 -41.05
N ILE A 197 -9.81 7.24 -39.75
CA ILE A 197 -8.66 6.81 -38.93
C ILE A 197 -8.20 5.47 -39.47
N LYS A 198 -6.89 5.34 -39.75
CA LYS A 198 -6.26 4.08 -40.16
C LYS A 198 -6.16 3.16 -38.95
N GLN A 199 -7.31 2.60 -38.60
CA GLN A 199 -7.54 1.87 -37.38
C GLN A 199 -6.64 0.63 -37.32
N CYS A 200 -5.64 0.64 -36.42
CA CYS A 200 -4.72 -0.47 -36.26
C CYS A 200 -5.16 -1.49 -35.20
N HIS A 201 -6.14 -1.16 -34.36
CA HIS A 201 -6.68 -2.09 -33.37
C HIS A 201 -8.00 -2.71 -33.86
N ASP A 202 -8.27 -3.97 -33.53
CA ASP A 202 -9.61 -4.56 -33.67
C ASP A 202 -10.27 -4.80 -32.32
N GLY A 203 -10.44 -6.06 -31.88
CA GLY A 203 -11.07 -6.42 -30.61
C GLY A 203 -10.13 -6.43 -29.39
N ALA A 204 -10.64 -6.13 -28.19
CA ALA A 204 -9.92 -6.45 -26.96
C ALA A 204 -10.10 -7.93 -26.61
N LEU A 205 -11.35 -8.41 -26.65
CA LEU A 205 -11.70 -9.82 -26.48
C LEU A 205 -12.94 -10.16 -27.32
N ASP A 206 -12.74 -10.90 -28.40
CA ASP A 206 -13.79 -11.33 -29.33
C ASP A 206 -14.10 -12.82 -29.17
N ILE A 207 -15.39 -13.17 -29.26
CA ILE A 207 -15.89 -14.55 -29.07
C ILE A 207 -16.84 -14.90 -30.23
N THR A 208 -16.40 -15.76 -31.14
CA THR A 208 -17.03 -15.95 -32.45
C THR A 208 -17.16 -17.43 -32.87
N ASN A 209 -17.84 -17.67 -33.98
CA ASN A 209 -17.91 -18.96 -34.69
C ASN A 209 -18.29 -20.13 -33.78
N ALA A 210 -19.49 -20.11 -33.24
CA ALA A 210 -20.08 -21.16 -32.40
C ALA A 210 -19.31 -21.48 -31.12
N SER A 211 -18.46 -20.55 -30.64
CA SER A 211 -17.86 -20.66 -29.31
C SER A 211 -18.95 -20.73 -28.23
N ASP A 212 -18.67 -21.37 -27.10
CA ASP A 212 -19.70 -21.68 -26.12
C ASP A 212 -19.17 -21.76 -24.68
N PHE A 213 -20.03 -21.57 -23.69
CA PHE A 213 -19.67 -21.68 -22.26
C PHE A 213 -18.46 -20.81 -21.85
N VAL A 214 -18.59 -19.49 -21.96
CA VAL A 214 -17.51 -18.55 -21.62
C VAL A 214 -17.90 -17.66 -20.44
N THR A 215 -16.98 -17.45 -19.50
CA THR A 215 -17.11 -16.43 -18.45
C THR A 215 -16.01 -15.38 -18.58
N VAL A 216 -16.39 -14.11 -18.54
CA VAL A 216 -15.51 -12.93 -18.55
C VAL A 216 -15.76 -12.17 -17.25
N SER A 217 -14.85 -12.31 -16.27
CA SER A 217 -15.07 -11.78 -14.92
C SER A 217 -13.94 -10.92 -14.37
N TYR A 218 -14.27 -9.88 -13.59
CA TYR A 218 -13.27 -9.02 -12.92
C TYR A 218 -12.19 -8.46 -13.87
N ASN A 219 -12.49 -8.21 -15.14
CA ASN A 219 -11.55 -7.62 -16.08
C ASN A 219 -11.67 -6.09 -16.11
N VAL A 220 -10.60 -5.40 -16.49
CA VAL A 220 -10.64 -3.98 -16.85
C VAL A 220 -10.43 -3.86 -18.35
N PHE A 221 -11.40 -3.27 -19.04
CA PHE A 221 -11.27 -2.83 -20.42
C PHE A 221 -11.17 -1.31 -20.42
N GLY A 222 -10.06 -0.76 -20.90
CA GLY A 222 -9.78 0.67 -20.84
C GLY A 222 -9.32 1.25 -22.16
N GLN A 223 -9.80 2.43 -22.56
CA GLN A 223 -9.24 3.24 -23.65
C GLN A 223 -9.07 2.43 -24.95
N HIS A 224 -10.20 2.03 -25.53
CA HIS A 224 -10.22 1.18 -26.71
C HIS A 224 -11.54 1.33 -27.49
N ARG A 225 -11.51 1.10 -28.81
CA ARG A 225 -12.67 1.39 -29.68
C ARG A 225 -13.69 0.25 -29.76
N LYS A 226 -13.31 -0.91 -30.29
CA LYS A 226 -14.23 -2.03 -30.59
C LYS A 226 -13.99 -3.15 -29.57
N ASN A 227 -14.66 -3.13 -28.43
CA ASN A 227 -14.18 -3.93 -27.28
C ASN A 227 -14.41 -5.46 -27.36
N ASN A 228 -15.67 -5.91 -27.42
CA ASN A 228 -16.05 -7.33 -27.41
C ASN A 228 -17.14 -7.62 -28.44
N LEU A 229 -16.79 -8.31 -29.52
CA LEU A 229 -17.72 -8.86 -30.49
C LEU A 229 -18.11 -10.29 -30.13
N ILE A 230 -19.41 -10.53 -30.01
CA ILE A 230 -19.99 -11.84 -29.73
C ILE A 230 -20.82 -12.27 -30.95
N GLY A 231 -20.32 -13.24 -31.70
CA GLY A 231 -20.88 -13.65 -33.00
C GLY A 231 -20.50 -12.67 -34.13
N SER A 232 -19.77 -13.16 -35.12
CA SER A 232 -19.08 -12.33 -36.13
C SER A 232 -19.99 -11.85 -37.27
N SER A 233 -21.06 -12.58 -37.60
CA SER A 233 -21.92 -12.28 -38.75
C SER A 233 -23.41 -12.56 -38.49
N ASP A 234 -24.29 -11.79 -39.14
CA ASP A 234 -25.75 -12.02 -39.14
C ASP A 234 -26.16 -13.27 -39.95
N THR A 235 -25.24 -13.84 -40.74
CA THR A 235 -25.47 -15.05 -41.55
C THR A 235 -24.74 -16.27 -41.01
N ALA A 236 -24.03 -16.15 -39.88
CA ALA A 236 -23.37 -17.26 -39.21
C ALA A 236 -24.38 -18.09 -38.41
N THR A 237 -25.30 -18.78 -39.10
CA THR A 237 -26.41 -19.50 -38.46
C THR A 237 -25.97 -20.63 -37.52
N ALA A 238 -24.71 -21.08 -37.60
CA ALA A 238 -24.11 -22.01 -36.65
C ALA A 238 -23.96 -21.45 -35.23
N ASP A 239 -24.01 -20.13 -35.05
CA ASP A 239 -24.01 -19.47 -33.74
C ASP A 239 -25.35 -19.65 -32.99
N ASN A 240 -26.42 -20.06 -33.69
CA ASN A 240 -27.73 -20.27 -33.08
C ASN A 240 -27.70 -21.45 -32.09
N GLY A 241 -28.14 -21.21 -30.85
CA GLY A 241 -28.05 -22.18 -29.76
C GLY A 241 -26.66 -22.33 -29.15
N LYS A 242 -25.73 -21.40 -29.46
CA LYS A 242 -24.37 -21.31 -28.95
C LYS A 242 -24.13 -19.92 -28.34
N LEU A 243 -22.86 -19.55 -28.11
CA LEU A 243 -22.46 -18.27 -27.54
C LEU A 243 -23.12 -18.01 -26.17
N HIS A 244 -23.17 -19.02 -25.31
CA HIS A 244 -23.59 -18.87 -23.91
C HIS A 244 -22.47 -18.22 -23.09
N ILE A 245 -22.63 -16.93 -22.74
CA ILE A 245 -21.53 -16.11 -22.23
C ILE A 245 -21.96 -15.28 -21.02
N THR A 246 -21.09 -15.17 -20.02
CA THR A 246 -21.30 -14.33 -18.84
C THR A 246 -20.27 -13.22 -18.77
N PHE A 247 -20.71 -11.98 -18.53
CA PHE A 247 -19.88 -10.86 -18.14
C PHE A 247 -20.23 -10.45 -16.71
N SER A 248 -19.29 -10.58 -15.76
CA SER A 248 -19.53 -10.22 -14.37
C SER A 248 -18.41 -9.42 -13.71
N ASN A 249 -18.77 -8.41 -12.91
CA ASN A 249 -17.81 -7.63 -12.12
C ASN A 249 -16.69 -6.94 -12.95
N ASN A 250 -16.89 -6.74 -14.25
CA ASN A 250 -15.91 -6.07 -15.11
C ASN A 250 -16.02 -4.54 -15.01
N VAL A 251 -14.93 -3.85 -15.35
CA VAL A 251 -14.89 -2.39 -15.54
C VAL A 251 -14.67 -2.09 -17.02
N PHE A 252 -15.56 -1.31 -17.62
CA PHE A 252 -15.41 -0.77 -18.98
C PHE A 252 -15.21 0.74 -18.87
N ARG A 253 -14.00 1.21 -19.17
CA ARG A 253 -13.58 2.60 -18.98
C ARG A 253 -13.18 3.21 -20.30
N ASP A 254 -13.84 4.28 -20.70
CA ASP A 254 -13.53 5.03 -21.93
C ASP A 254 -13.50 4.09 -23.15
N ILE A 255 -14.50 3.21 -23.22
CA ILE A 255 -14.73 2.31 -24.34
C ILE A 255 -15.72 2.97 -25.31
N VAL A 256 -15.38 2.99 -26.60
CA VAL A 256 -16.26 3.59 -27.63
C VAL A 256 -17.50 2.73 -27.86
N SER A 257 -17.31 1.44 -28.11
CA SER A 257 -18.38 0.53 -28.52
C SER A 257 -18.13 -0.94 -28.16
N ARG A 258 -19.18 -1.76 -28.29
CA ARG A 258 -19.14 -3.23 -28.16
C ARG A 258 -18.74 -3.73 -26.76
N ALA A 259 -19.44 -3.32 -25.71
CA ALA A 259 -19.24 -3.80 -24.33
C ALA A 259 -20.48 -4.54 -23.76
N PRO A 260 -20.88 -5.72 -24.30
CA PRO A 260 -20.47 -6.34 -25.56
C PRO A 260 -21.43 -6.00 -26.72
N ARG A 261 -21.08 -6.38 -27.97
CA ARG A 261 -22.03 -6.43 -29.09
C ARG A 261 -22.36 -7.89 -29.42
N VAL A 262 -23.64 -8.26 -29.43
CA VAL A 262 -24.09 -9.67 -29.47
C VAL A 262 -24.92 -10.00 -30.71
N ARG A 263 -24.70 -11.18 -31.27
CA ARG A 263 -25.56 -11.89 -32.21
C ARG A 263 -25.83 -13.31 -31.69
N TYR A 264 -27.05 -13.80 -31.86
CA TYR A 264 -27.61 -15.12 -31.49
C TYR A 264 -27.54 -15.51 -30.00
N GLY A 265 -26.39 -15.30 -29.35
CA GLY A 265 -26.05 -15.88 -28.06
C GLY A 265 -26.94 -15.46 -26.90
N GLN A 266 -26.92 -16.31 -25.88
CA GLN A 266 -27.47 -16.05 -24.55
C GLN A 266 -26.39 -15.42 -23.67
N VAL A 267 -26.47 -14.11 -23.48
CA VAL A 267 -25.44 -13.33 -22.77
C VAL A 267 -25.99 -12.76 -21.47
N HIS A 268 -25.36 -13.09 -20.34
CA HIS A 268 -25.74 -12.59 -19.02
C HIS A 268 -24.72 -11.56 -18.50
N LEU A 269 -25.17 -10.34 -18.22
CA LEU A 269 -24.37 -9.25 -17.68
C LEU A 269 -24.80 -8.94 -16.25
N PHE A 270 -23.91 -9.05 -15.27
CA PHE A 270 -24.24 -8.60 -13.92
C PHE A 270 -23.08 -7.97 -13.15
N ASN A 271 -23.38 -6.99 -12.28
CA ASN A 271 -22.41 -6.27 -11.47
C ASN A 271 -21.26 -5.60 -12.26
N ASN A 272 -21.44 -5.29 -13.54
CA ASN A 272 -20.42 -4.59 -14.32
C ASN A 272 -20.53 -3.07 -14.13
N TYR A 273 -19.40 -2.37 -14.23
CA TYR A 273 -19.32 -0.92 -14.15
C TYR A 273 -18.80 -0.34 -15.47
N PHE A 274 -19.60 0.54 -16.08
CA PHE A 274 -19.29 1.22 -17.32
C PHE A 274 -19.11 2.71 -17.03
N VAL A 275 -18.02 3.31 -17.52
CA VAL A 275 -17.73 4.73 -17.35
C VAL A 275 -17.09 5.31 -18.61
N GLY A 276 -17.48 6.51 -18.99
CA GLY A 276 -16.95 7.19 -20.19
C GLY A 276 -17.65 8.50 -20.51
N SER A 277 -17.34 9.07 -21.67
CA SER A 277 -17.94 10.33 -22.12
C SER A 277 -18.11 10.37 -23.65
N LYS A 278 -19.24 10.94 -24.11
CA LYS A 278 -19.43 11.30 -25.53
C LYS A 278 -18.39 12.30 -26.05
N SER A 279 -17.84 13.12 -25.16
CA SER A 279 -16.86 14.16 -25.49
C SER A 279 -15.43 13.74 -25.14
N HIS A 280 -15.17 12.45 -24.91
CA HIS A 280 -13.82 11.99 -24.67
C HIS A 280 -12.95 12.23 -25.93
N PRO A 281 -11.75 12.82 -25.81
CA PRO A 281 -10.96 13.27 -26.96
C PRO A 281 -10.50 12.14 -27.87
N ALA A 282 -10.03 11.02 -27.31
CA ALA A 282 -9.53 9.87 -28.08
C ALA A 282 -10.61 8.80 -28.35
N TYR A 283 -11.34 8.40 -27.31
CA TYR A 283 -12.37 7.36 -27.35
C TYR A 283 -13.78 7.91 -27.08
N PRO A 284 -14.36 8.73 -27.98
CA PRO A 284 -15.69 9.28 -27.80
C PRO A 284 -16.74 8.17 -27.78
N TYR A 285 -17.52 8.11 -26.70
CA TYR A 285 -18.50 7.05 -26.48
C TYR A 285 -19.60 7.00 -27.55
N GLU A 286 -19.85 5.80 -28.10
CA GLU A 286 -20.95 5.51 -29.02
C GLU A 286 -22.08 4.74 -28.31
N TYR A 287 -21.81 3.53 -27.78
CA TYR A 287 -22.75 2.70 -27.04
C TYR A 287 -22.03 1.64 -26.18
N SER A 288 -22.71 1.01 -25.22
CA SER A 288 -22.18 -0.12 -24.46
C SER A 288 -22.66 -1.45 -25.04
N VAL A 289 -23.93 -1.77 -24.87
CA VAL A 289 -24.51 -3.07 -25.25
C VAL A 289 -25.12 -2.98 -26.64
N GLY A 290 -24.59 -3.73 -27.60
CA GLY A 290 -25.14 -3.84 -28.95
C GLY A 290 -26.03 -5.08 -29.10
N VAL A 291 -27.31 -4.89 -29.40
CA VAL A 291 -28.31 -5.96 -29.54
C VAL A 291 -28.52 -6.25 -31.03
N GLY A 292 -27.82 -7.26 -31.57
CA GLY A 292 -27.88 -7.63 -32.98
C GLY A 292 -28.80 -8.81 -33.29
N GLN A 293 -28.59 -9.42 -34.46
CA GLN A 293 -29.35 -10.57 -34.98
C GLN A 293 -29.64 -11.61 -33.90
N GLN A 294 -30.91 -11.85 -33.56
CA GLN A 294 -31.39 -12.86 -32.61
C GLN A 294 -30.74 -12.87 -31.21
N ALA A 295 -30.01 -11.83 -30.81
CA ALA A 295 -29.34 -11.79 -29.52
C ALA A 295 -30.32 -11.99 -28.35
N GLN A 296 -29.89 -12.66 -27.28
CA GLN A 296 -30.69 -12.86 -26.07
C GLN A 296 -29.87 -12.38 -24.86
N ILE A 297 -30.11 -11.15 -24.40
CA ILE A 297 -29.26 -10.52 -23.38
C ILE A 297 -30.02 -10.30 -22.07
N LEU A 298 -29.55 -10.92 -20.99
CA LEU A 298 -30.04 -10.69 -19.63
C LEU A 298 -29.08 -9.75 -18.88
N SER A 299 -29.60 -8.73 -18.22
CA SER A 299 -28.83 -7.73 -17.47
C SER A 299 -29.34 -7.59 -16.03
N ASN A 300 -28.42 -7.61 -15.06
CA ASN A 300 -28.74 -7.51 -13.63
C ASN A 300 -27.76 -6.58 -12.88
N ASN A 301 -28.28 -5.51 -12.28
CA ASN A 301 -27.54 -4.59 -11.41
C ASN A 301 -26.18 -4.12 -11.98
N ASN A 302 -26.17 -3.70 -13.24
CA ASN A 302 -25.01 -3.02 -13.84
C ASN A 302 -25.09 -1.50 -13.59
N VAL A 303 -23.96 -0.82 -13.59
CA VAL A 303 -23.87 0.64 -13.39
C VAL A 303 -23.27 1.28 -14.64
N PHE A 304 -24.03 2.13 -15.32
CA PHE A 304 -23.57 2.94 -16.44
C PHE A 304 -23.41 4.40 -16.00
N GLU A 305 -22.18 4.90 -15.93
CA GLU A 305 -21.82 6.29 -15.64
C GLU A 305 -21.20 6.95 -16.89
N ILE A 306 -22.04 7.27 -17.87
CA ILE A 306 -21.59 7.81 -19.17
C ILE A 306 -22.01 9.27 -19.33
N ALA A 307 -21.05 10.18 -19.36
CA ALA A 307 -21.30 11.60 -19.54
C ALA A 307 -21.89 11.90 -20.93
N GLY A 308 -22.94 12.73 -20.96
CA GLY A 308 -23.66 13.10 -22.18
C GLY A 308 -24.77 12.13 -22.61
N ILE A 309 -25.10 11.14 -21.76
CA ILE A 309 -26.15 10.14 -22.01
C ILE A 309 -27.29 10.29 -21.01
N THR A 310 -28.53 10.19 -21.49
CA THR A 310 -29.73 10.31 -20.63
C THR A 310 -30.77 9.24 -20.87
N ARG A 311 -30.60 8.40 -21.90
CA ARG A 311 -31.60 7.39 -22.29
C ARG A 311 -30.97 6.01 -22.48
N CYS A 312 -31.76 4.97 -22.25
CA CYS A 312 -31.31 3.59 -22.41
C CYS A 312 -30.87 3.29 -23.86
N ASP A 313 -31.56 3.81 -24.87
CA ASP A 313 -31.27 3.55 -26.30
C ASP A 313 -29.87 3.99 -26.75
N GLN A 314 -29.22 4.86 -25.97
CA GLN A 314 -27.85 5.33 -26.20
C GLN A 314 -26.79 4.47 -25.50
N VAL A 315 -27.16 3.63 -24.54
CA VAL A 315 -26.25 2.66 -23.89
C VAL A 315 -26.53 1.22 -24.31
N VAL A 316 -27.79 0.90 -24.61
CA VAL A 316 -28.25 -0.36 -25.19
C VAL A 316 -28.87 -0.05 -26.55
N THR A 317 -28.18 -0.44 -27.62
CA THR A 317 -28.54 -0.04 -28.98
C THR A 317 -28.89 -1.26 -29.83
N PRO A 318 -30.04 -1.28 -30.54
CA PRO A 318 -30.32 -2.30 -31.55
C PRO A 318 -29.41 -2.10 -32.77
N ILE A 319 -28.70 -3.14 -33.21
CA ILE A 319 -27.71 -3.05 -34.30
C ILE A 319 -27.87 -4.17 -35.33
N GLY A 320 -28.51 -3.84 -36.46
CA GLY A 320 -28.63 -4.74 -37.61
C GLY A 320 -29.51 -5.98 -37.36
N GLY A 321 -29.37 -6.98 -38.24
CA GLY A 321 -30.14 -8.22 -38.21
C GLY A 321 -31.46 -8.21 -39.00
N THR A 322 -31.74 -9.33 -39.67
CA THR A 322 -33.04 -9.65 -40.26
C THR A 322 -34.07 -10.10 -39.22
N VAL A 323 -33.62 -10.63 -38.08
CA VAL A 323 -34.47 -11.00 -36.95
C VAL A 323 -34.01 -10.24 -35.70
N PRO A 324 -34.87 -9.40 -35.08
CA PRO A 324 -34.50 -8.61 -33.92
C PRO A 324 -34.00 -9.45 -32.75
N GLY A 325 -32.98 -8.95 -32.04
CA GLY A 325 -32.58 -9.45 -30.72
C GLY A 325 -33.42 -8.87 -29.59
N ALA A 326 -33.19 -9.36 -28.38
CA ALA A 326 -33.87 -8.95 -27.15
C ALA A 326 -32.89 -8.65 -26.01
N PHE A 327 -33.25 -7.68 -25.18
CA PHE A 327 -32.53 -7.27 -23.98
C PHE A 327 -33.49 -7.09 -22.81
N LYS A 328 -33.21 -7.73 -21.68
CA LYS A 328 -34.02 -7.66 -20.48
C LYS A 328 -33.15 -7.27 -19.29
N ASP A 329 -33.44 -6.12 -18.68
CA ASP A 329 -32.76 -5.64 -17.49
C ASP A 329 -33.58 -5.83 -16.22
N ALA A 330 -32.89 -6.04 -15.10
CA ALA A 330 -33.42 -5.83 -13.76
C ALA A 330 -32.37 -5.17 -12.85
N GLY A 331 -32.66 -3.95 -12.41
CA GLY A 331 -31.94 -3.26 -11.32
C GLY A 331 -30.68 -2.51 -11.73
N SER A 332 -30.37 -2.38 -13.02
CA SER A 332 -29.25 -1.55 -13.48
C SER A 332 -29.59 -0.06 -13.41
N VAL A 333 -28.54 0.77 -13.37
CA VAL A 333 -28.68 2.23 -13.36
C VAL A 333 -27.88 2.91 -14.46
N LEU A 334 -28.43 3.97 -15.02
CA LEU A 334 -27.77 4.91 -15.93
C LEU A 334 -27.68 6.27 -15.26
N ASN A 335 -26.46 6.74 -15.03
CA ASN A 335 -26.14 8.02 -14.40
C ASN A 335 -26.93 8.26 -13.09
N GLY A 336 -27.06 7.17 -12.30
CA GLY A 336 -27.76 7.17 -11.01
C GLY A 336 -29.28 6.99 -11.08
N ALA A 337 -29.89 7.02 -12.27
CA ALA A 337 -31.31 6.70 -12.47
C ALA A 337 -31.50 5.24 -12.89
N ALA A 338 -32.66 4.65 -12.61
CA ALA A 338 -32.96 3.30 -13.09
C ALA A 338 -32.87 3.22 -14.63
N LEU A 339 -32.24 2.16 -15.13
CA LEU A 339 -32.16 1.93 -16.57
C LEU A 339 -33.58 1.58 -17.09
N ALA A 340 -34.16 2.48 -17.88
CA ALA A 340 -35.53 2.32 -18.37
C ALA A 340 -35.69 2.87 -19.80
N GLY A 341 -36.72 2.41 -20.49
CA GLY A 341 -37.10 2.92 -21.81
C GLY A 341 -36.19 2.45 -22.96
N CYS A 342 -35.61 1.25 -22.86
CA CYS A 342 -34.83 0.65 -23.95
C CYS A 342 -35.76 0.32 -25.14
N SER A 343 -35.30 0.59 -26.37
CA SER A 343 -36.09 0.38 -27.59
C SER A 343 -36.09 -1.09 -28.08
N THR A 344 -35.18 -1.91 -27.56
CA THR A 344 -35.07 -3.33 -27.85
C THR A 344 -36.17 -4.13 -27.17
N PRO A 345 -36.75 -5.17 -27.82
CA PRO A 345 -37.69 -6.08 -27.18
C PRO A 345 -37.14 -6.68 -25.87
N SER A 346 -37.99 -6.83 -24.85
CA SER A 346 -37.62 -7.44 -23.56
C SER A 346 -37.92 -8.94 -23.47
N SER A 347 -38.32 -9.55 -24.58
CA SER A 347 -38.69 -10.96 -24.72
C SER A 347 -37.46 -11.88 -24.78
N VAL A 348 -36.64 -11.83 -23.73
CA VAL A 348 -35.52 -12.76 -23.55
C VAL A 348 -36.08 -14.12 -23.14
N ALA A 349 -35.84 -15.15 -23.95
CA ALA A 349 -36.48 -16.46 -23.86
C ALA A 349 -35.79 -17.45 -22.90
N TYR A 350 -34.84 -16.97 -22.10
CA TYR A 350 -34.12 -17.77 -21.11
C TYR A 350 -33.96 -17.04 -19.78
N SER A 351 -33.66 -17.80 -18.73
CA SER A 351 -33.16 -17.30 -17.44
C SER A 351 -31.76 -17.85 -17.21
N ALA A 352 -30.93 -17.14 -16.43
CA ALA A 352 -29.62 -17.65 -16.05
C ALA A 352 -29.76 -19.08 -15.45
N PRO A 353 -29.09 -20.10 -16.01
CA PRO A 353 -29.24 -21.49 -15.58
C PRO A 353 -28.42 -21.83 -14.33
N TYR A 354 -27.76 -20.83 -13.73
CA TYR A 354 -26.91 -20.95 -12.55
C TYR A 354 -27.30 -19.92 -11.49
N ALA A 355 -26.93 -20.18 -10.25
CA ALA A 355 -27.10 -19.21 -9.17
C ALA A 355 -26.08 -18.08 -9.32
N PHE A 356 -26.52 -16.84 -9.15
CA PHE A 356 -25.66 -15.67 -9.14
C PHE A 356 -26.15 -14.68 -8.08
N SER A 357 -25.25 -13.79 -7.65
CA SER A 357 -25.57 -12.74 -6.69
C SER A 357 -25.47 -11.37 -7.36
N ALA A 358 -26.63 -10.80 -7.68
CA ALA A 358 -26.71 -9.39 -8.04
C ALA A 358 -26.40 -8.56 -6.78
N ARG A 359 -25.29 -7.82 -6.80
CA ARG A 359 -24.89 -6.93 -5.69
C ARG A 359 -25.86 -5.77 -5.62
N PRO A 360 -26.12 -5.18 -4.43
CA PRO A 360 -26.78 -3.89 -4.35
C PRO A 360 -26.09 -2.89 -5.29
N VAL A 361 -26.86 -2.21 -6.13
CA VAL A 361 -26.30 -1.40 -7.24
C VAL A 361 -25.33 -0.32 -6.75
N ALA A 362 -25.52 0.16 -5.51
CA ALA A 362 -24.62 1.08 -4.81
C ALA A 362 -23.17 0.55 -4.69
N LEU A 363 -23.00 -0.76 -4.56
CA LEU A 363 -21.73 -1.41 -4.28
C LEU A 363 -21.00 -1.86 -5.53
N VAL A 364 -21.70 -1.89 -6.68
CA VAL A 364 -21.16 -2.40 -7.95
C VAL A 364 -19.93 -1.62 -8.38
N LYS A 365 -19.99 -0.29 -8.40
CA LYS A 365 -18.85 0.58 -8.75
C LYS A 365 -17.66 0.37 -7.82
N ALA A 366 -17.88 0.42 -6.50
CA ALA A 366 -16.81 0.29 -5.52
C ALA A 366 -16.13 -1.08 -5.60
N ASN A 367 -16.92 -2.14 -5.74
CA ASN A 367 -16.41 -3.50 -5.86
C ASN A 367 -15.63 -3.71 -7.17
N ALA A 368 -16.20 -3.27 -8.31
CA ALA A 368 -15.56 -3.41 -9.61
C ALA A 368 -14.24 -2.64 -9.68
N ILE A 369 -14.16 -1.41 -9.15
CA ILE A 369 -12.90 -0.63 -9.12
C ILE A 369 -11.85 -1.28 -8.20
N ALA A 370 -12.27 -1.88 -7.09
CA ALA A 370 -11.35 -2.46 -6.12
C ALA A 370 -10.75 -3.80 -6.58
N LEU A 371 -11.55 -4.61 -7.28
CA LEU A 371 -11.23 -6.01 -7.57
C LEU A 371 -10.90 -6.27 -9.04
N ALA A 372 -11.43 -5.52 -9.99
CA ALA A 372 -11.19 -5.82 -11.40
C ALA A 372 -9.76 -5.49 -11.86
N GLY A 373 -9.24 -6.31 -12.76
CA GLY A 373 -7.98 -6.13 -13.48
C GLY A 373 -6.81 -6.92 -12.90
N ALA A 374 -5.68 -6.87 -13.61
CA ALA A 374 -4.46 -7.55 -13.22
C ALA A 374 -3.91 -7.02 -11.88
N GLY A 375 -3.28 -7.91 -11.11
CA GLY A 375 -2.69 -7.64 -9.80
C GLY A 375 -3.66 -7.67 -8.63
N LYS A 376 -4.89 -8.15 -8.83
CA LYS A 376 -5.96 -8.12 -7.82
C LYS A 376 -6.43 -9.48 -7.30
N LEU A 377 -5.77 -10.58 -7.69
CA LEU A 377 -6.11 -11.94 -7.27
C LEU A 377 -6.15 -12.16 -5.74
N THR A 378 -5.34 -11.41 -4.99
CA THR A 378 -5.27 -11.47 -3.52
C THR A 378 -5.94 -10.29 -2.83
N SER A 379 -6.47 -9.34 -3.60
CA SER A 379 -7.19 -8.19 -3.06
C SER A 379 -8.49 -8.68 -2.46
N THR A 380 -8.55 -8.72 -1.14
CA THR A 380 -9.79 -8.91 -0.41
C THR A 380 -10.29 -7.55 0.02
N ILE A 381 -11.58 -7.28 -0.18
CA ILE A 381 -12.24 -6.23 0.58
C ILE A 381 -12.48 -6.86 1.96
N SER A 382 -11.74 -6.41 2.98
CA SER A 382 -12.06 -6.75 4.37
C SER A 382 -13.29 -5.93 4.79
N GLY A 383 -14.35 -6.63 5.16
CA GLY A 383 -15.71 -6.09 5.20
C GLY A 383 -16.46 -6.47 3.93
N SER A 384 -17.74 -6.85 4.01
CA SER A 384 -18.56 -7.33 2.89
C SER A 384 -18.81 -6.30 1.77
N GLY A 385 -17.99 -5.26 1.63
CA GLY A 385 -18.50 -3.98 1.17
C GLY A 385 -19.65 -3.53 2.06
N ASN A 386 -19.67 -3.95 3.35
CA ASN A 386 -20.51 -3.35 4.37
C ASN A 386 -20.04 -1.90 4.52
N VAL A 387 -20.62 -1.02 3.70
CA VAL A 387 -21.45 -0.01 4.33
C VAL A 387 -22.61 -0.82 4.89
N THR A 388 -22.44 -1.34 6.11
CA THR A 388 -23.61 -1.24 6.97
C THR A 388 -23.81 0.28 6.99
N PRO A 389 -24.92 0.83 6.47
CA PRO A 389 -25.34 2.13 6.98
C PRO A 389 -25.19 2.00 8.48
N ASP A 390 -24.51 2.93 9.14
CA ASP A 390 -24.26 2.81 10.56
C ASP A 390 -25.60 2.45 11.24
N VAL A 391 -25.75 1.19 11.67
CA VAL A 391 -27.08 0.63 12.01
C VAL A 391 -27.56 1.16 13.36
N GLY A 392 -26.72 1.94 14.02
CA GLY A 392 -27.16 3.05 14.84
C GLY A 392 -26.04 4.08 14.75
N VAL A 393 -26.26 5.30 14.28
CA VAL A 393 -27.28 6.19 14.82
C VAL A 393 -27.65 7.25 13.79
N THR A 394 -28.92 7.32 13.36
CA THR A 394 -29.49 8.60 12.96
C THR A 394 -29.60 9.42 14.24
N LEU A 395 -28.59 10.23 14.56
CA LEU A 395 -28.71 11.19 15.66
C LEU A 395 -29.57 12.32 15.12
N THR A 396 -30.85 12.28 15.46
CA THR A 396 -31.70 13.45 15.32
C THR A 396 -31.14 14.55 16.20
N CYS A 397 -31.18 15.77 15.69
CA CYS A 397 -30.85 16.94 16.48
C CYS A 397 -31.66 16.93 17.80
N PRO A 398 -30.99 16.92 18.97
CA PRO A 398 -31.70 16.89 20.24
C PRO A 398 -32.58 18.14 20.36
N ALA A 399 -33.80 17.96 20.90
CA ALA A 399 -34.80 19.03 20.95
C ALA A 399 -34.37 20.24 21.80
N THR A 400 -33.41 20.07 22.72
CA THR A 400 -32.88 21.11 23.61
C THR A 400 -31.39 20.89 23.89
N GLY A 401 -30.68 21.92 24.38
CA GLY A 401 -29.29 21.81 24.85
C GLY A 401 -28.21 22.21 23.83
N LEU A 402 -28.57 22.44 22.57
CA LEU A 402 -27.70 23.01 21.53
C LEU A 402 -28.15 24.42 21.15
N TYR A 403 -27.21 25.28 20.79
CA TYR A 403 -27.48 26.59 20.20
C TYR A 403 -27.95 26.48 18.76
N PHE A 404 -27.46 25.45 18.04
CA PHE A 404 -27.86 25.12 16.68
C PHE A 404 -27.65 23.63 16.41
N CYS A 405 -28.51 23.06 15.57
CA CYS A 405 -28.29 21.74 15.00
C CYS A 405 -28.95 21.61 13.62
N ASP A 406 -28.28 20.91 12.71
CA ASP A 406 -28.81 20.50 11.40
C ASP A 406 -28.37 19.08 11.09
N ASP A 407 -29.33 18.17 10.96
CA ASP A 407 -29.12 16.73 10.68
C ASP A 407 -29.54 16.35 9.26
N PHE A 408 -29.95 17.32 8.44
CA PHE A 408 -30.36 17.19 7.04
C PHE A 408 -31.51 16.21 6.75
N GLN A 409 -32.14 15.62 7.77
CA GLN A 409 -33.20 14.61 7.61
C GLN A 409 -34.45 15.16 6.92
N ASN A 410 -34.64 16.49 6.95
CA ASN A 410 -35.68 17.20 6.21
C ASN A 410 -35.37 17.40 4.71
N SER A 411 -34.27 16.82 4.21
CA SER A 411 -33.81 16.93 2.82
C SER A 411 -33.55 18.37 2.34
N SER A 412 -33.14 19.27 3.25
CA SER A 412 -32.97 20.71 2.97
C SER A 412 -31.63 21.26 3.45
N MET A 413 -31.11 22.27 2.73
CA MET A 413 -29.96 23.10 3.16
C MET A 413 -30.37 24.55 3.44
N ALA A 414 -31.66 24.82 3.73
CA ALA A 414 -32.17 26.19 3.86
C ALA A 414 -31.47 27.04 4.96
N LYS A 415 -30.81 26.39 5.93
CA LYS A 415 -30.02 27.05 6.98
C LYS A 415 -28.63 27.52 6.50
N TRP A 416 -28.22 27.13 5.29
CA TRP A 416 -26.90 27.38 4.72
C TRP A 416 -26.95 28.33 3.53
N SER A 417 -26.10 29.34 3.54
CA SER A 417 -25.76 30.15 2.37
C SER A 417 -24.63 29.45 1.60
N LEU A 418 -24.98 28.78 0.51
CA LEU A 418 -24.01 28.17 -0.40
C LEU A 418 -23.30 29.28 -1.18
N LEU A 419 -21.96 29.29 -1.13
CA LEU A 419 -21.17 30.32 -1.79
C LEU A 419 -20.66 29.79 -3.14
N PRO A 420 -20.88 30.50 -4.25
CA PRO A 420 -20.11 30.24 -5.46
C PRO A 420 -18.68 30.76 -5.24
N VAL A 421 -17.70 29.85 -5.25
CA VAL A 421 -16.30 30.25 -5.45
C VAL A 421 -16.15 30.58 -6.94
N PRO A 422 -15.38 31.61 -7.34
CA PRO A 422 -15.03 31.80 -8.76
C PRO A 422 -14.32 30.55 -9.33
N GLY A 423 -14.77 30.01 -10.48
CA GLY A 423 -14.17 28.84 -11.15
C GLY A 423 -15.04 27.58 -11.20
N ALA A 424 -14.51 26.46 -11.72
CA ALA A 424 -15.18 25.17 -11.80
C ALA A 424 -15.18 24.46 -10.43
N ASN A 425 -16.11 24.89 -9.58
CA ASN A 425 -16.26 24.45 -8.19
C ASN A 425 -17.36 23.40 -8.07
N GLY A 426 -17.13 22.40 -7.21
CA GLY A 426 -17.98 21.22 -7.05
C GLY A 426 -19.46 21.48 -6.70
N SER A 427 -20.24 20.42 -6.52
CA SER A 427 -21.69 20.51 -6.29
C SER A 427 -22.10 20.02 -4.91
N PHE A 428 -23.05 20.73 -4.29
CA PHE A 428 -23.75 20.27 -3.09
C PHE A 428 -25.02 19.50 -3.46
N SER A 429 -25.35 18.51 -2.64
CA SER A 429 -26.62 17.79 -2.67
C SER A 429 -27.01 17.36 -1.26
N VAL A 430 -28.30 17.27 -0.98
CA VAL A 430 -28.81 16.57 0.21
C VAL A 430 -29.50 15.31 -0.29
N LYS A 431 -29.05 14.16 0.22
CA LYS A 431 -29.47 12.84 -0.30
C LYS A 431 -29.22 11.77 0.74
N ALA A 432 -29.75 10.57 0.49
CA ALA A 432 -29.42 9.40 1.30
C ALA A 432 -27.90 9.15 1.34
N GLU A 433 -27.36 8.81 2.52
CA GLU A 433 -25.95 8.52 2.77
C GLU A 433 -25.37 7.55 1.74
N SER A 434 -26.11 6.48 1.47
CA SER A 434 -25.89 5.52 0.40
C SER A 434 -27.21 5.20 -0.28
N VAL A 435 -27.17 4.68 -1.51
CA VAL A 435 -28.38 4.28 -2.24
C VAL A 435 -29.16 3.25 -1.40
N GLY A 436 -30.40 3.60 -1.02
CA GLY A 436 -31.27 2.78 -0.17
C GLY A 436 -31.18 3.04 1.35
N ALA A 437 -30.30 3.93 1.81
CA ALA A 437 -30.25 4.33 3.22
C ALA A 437 -31.41 5.28 3.58
N SER A 438 -31.92 5.18 4.82
CA SER A 438 -32.89 6.13 5.37
C SER A 438 -32.24 7.41 5.89
N ASN A 439 -30.95 7.35 6.23
CA ASN A 439 -30.20 8.49 6.73
C ASN A 439 -29.89 9.48 5.60
N ILE A 440 -30.23 10.75 5.80
CA ILE A 440 -30.02 11.81 4.81
C ILE A 440 -28.84 12.69 5.22
N VAL A 441 -27.90 12.90 4.30
CA VAL A 441 -26.66 13.65 4.53
C VAL A 441 -26.52 14.82 3.57
N MET A 442 -25.77 15.83 3.97
CA MET A 442 -25.22 16.81 3.04
C MET A 442 -23.99 16.22 2.36
N GLN A 443 -23.97 16.12 1.03
CA GLN A 443 -22.79 15.74 0.27
C GLN A 443 -22.27 16.92 -0.55
N TYR A 444 -20.96 17.16 -0.46
CA TYR A 444 -20.21 17.97 -1.42
C TYR A 444 -19.38 17.07 -2.34
N THR A 445 -19.55 17.23 -3.65
CA THR A 445 -18.78 16.52 -4.68
C THR A 445 -17.82 17.51 -5.31
N ALA A 446 -16.53 17.37 -5.01
CA ALA A 446 -15.51 18.32 -5.43
C ALA A 446 -15.19 18.22 -6.94
N ALA A 447 -14.72 19.32 -7.54
CA ALA A 447 -14.34 19.42 -8.96
C ALA A 447 -12.85 19.79 -9.10
N THR A 448 -12.52 21.02 -9.52
CA THR A 448 -11.12 21.43 -9.78
C THR A 448 -10.57 22.45 -8.78
N THR A 449 -11.43 23.30 -8.21
CA THR A 449 -11.04 24.38 -7.29
C THR A 449 -11.73 24.22 -5.92
N GLY A 450 -11.07 24.66 -4.86
CA GLY A 450 -11.56 24.67 -3.47
C GLY A 450 -11.72 26.10 -2.92
N GLY A 451 -12.17 26.23 -1.68
CA GLY A 451 -12.37 27.50 -1.01
C GLY A 451 -13.36 27.39 0.14
N VAL A 452 -13.91 28.54 0.56
CA VAL A 452 -15.05 28.58 1.46
C VAL A 452 -16.30 28.19 0.67
N LEU A 453 -16.93 27.10 1.06
CA LEU A 453 -18.01 26.48 0.30
C LEU A 453 -19.41 26.97 0.71
N ALA A 454 -19.60 27.14 2.01
CA ALA A 454 -20.89 27.50 2.59
C ALA A 454 -20.69 28.12 3.98
N THR A 455 -21.64 28.97 4.38
CA THR A 455 -21.76 29.47 5.75
C THR A 455 -23.19 29.30 6.24
N LEU A 456 -23.39 29.13 7.55
CA LEU A 456 -24.72 29.24 8.14
C LEU A 456 -25.28 30.64 7.91
N THR A 457 -26.59 30.71 7.66
CA THR A 457 -27.31 31.97 7.54
C THR A 457 -27.27 32.74 8.87
N PRO A 458 -27.35 34.08 8.86
CA PRO A 458 -27.48 34.85 10.09
C PRO A 458 -28.66 34.41 10.97
N ALA A 459 -29.77 33.97 10.36
CA ALA A 459 -30.93 33.44 11.07
C ALA A 459 -30.61 32.12 11.80
N ALA A 460 -29.89 31.20 11.14
CA ALA A 460 -29.43 29.94 11.75
C ALA A 460 -28.47 30.16 12.94
N MET A 461 -27.71 31.26 12.94
CA MET A 461 -26.78 31.63 14.02
C MET A 461 -27.43 32.42 15.17
N SER A 462 -28.73 32.72 15.11
CA SER A 462 -29.40 33.60 16.09
C SER A 462 -29.38 33.07 17.53
N GLY A 463 -29.36 31.74 17.71
CA GLY A 463 -29.28 31.07 19.01
C GLY A 463 -27.88 31.01 19.63
N VAL A 464 -26.82 31.42 18.92
CA VAL A 464 -25.44 31.39 19.42
C VAL A 464 -25.12 32.70 20.15
N PRO A 465 -24.92 32.69 21.49
CA PRO A 465 -24.97 33.92 22.29
C PRO A 465 -23.69 34.77 22.23
N THR A 466 -22.51 34.16 22.08
CA THR A 466 -21.20 34.85 22.18
C THR A 466 -20.20 34.31 21.14
N GLY A 467 -18.95 34.79 21.18
CA GLY A 467 -17.82 34.22 20.43
C GLY A 467 -17.29 32.90 21.00
N ASP A 468 -17.82 32.45 22.15
CA ASP A 468 -17.43 31.23 22.85
C ASP A 468 -18.48 30.15 22.62
N TYR A 469 -18.14 29.18 21.78
CA TYR A 469 -18.97 28.04 21.40
C TYR A 469 -18.08 26.91 20.88
N TYR A 470 -18.62 25.70 20.80
CA TYR A 470 -18.02 24.67 19.94
C TYR A 470 -18.84 24.51 18.66
N VAL A 471 -18.18 24.08 17.58
CA VAL A 471 -18.82 23.52 16.39
C VAL A 471 -18.38 22.08 16.27
N GLU A 472 -19.34 21.18 16.08
CA GLU A 472 -19.09 19.76 15.92
C GLU A 472 -19.79 19.25 14.67
N ALA A 473 -19.14 18.38 13.90
CA ALA A 473 -19.76 17.74 12.77
C ALA A 473 -19.28 16.30 12.62
N ARG A 474 -20.19 15.42 12.18
CA ARG A 474 -19.84 14.08 11.71
C ARG A 474 -19.54 14.13 10.23
N ILE A 475 -18.28 13.90 9.89
CA ILE A 475 -17.72 14.09 8.56
C ILE A 475 -17.20 12.76 8.02
N LYS A 476 -17.67 12.35 6.85
CA LYS A 476 -17.13 11.21 6.10
C LYS A 476 -16.37 11.74 4.88
N PRO A 477 -15.02 11.75 4.91
CA PRO A 477 -14.24 12.17 3.75
C PRO A 477 -14.34 11.13 2.63
N MET A 478 -14.57 11.57 1.40
CA MET A 478 -14.79 10.68 0.26
C MET A 478 -13.63 10.66 -0.73
N THR A 479 -13.44 9.55 -1.44
CA THR A 479 -12.48 9.49 -2.56
C THR A 479 -12.91 10.40 -3.72
N ASN A 480 -11.93 11.05 -4.34
CA ASN A 480 -12.10 11.88 -5.54
C ASN A 480 -10.85 11.82 -6.44
N SER A 481 -10.98 12.20 -7.71
CA SER A 481 -10.01 11.92 -8.79
C SER A 481 -8.74 12.77 -8.82
N THR A 482 -8.53 13.70 -7.88
CA THR A 482 -7.40 14.65 -7.91
C THR A 482 -6.35 14.38 -6.83
N THR A 483 -5.10 14.83 -7.05
CA THR A 483 -3.91 14.51 -6.23
C THR A 483 -3.40 15.65 -5.33
N SER A 484 -4.10 16.80 -5.25
CA SER A 484 -3.69 17.95 -4.43
C SER A 484 -3.94 17.73 -2.92
N ASN A 485 -3.35 18.58 -2.06
CA ASN A 485 -3.60 18.59 -0.60
C ASN A 485 -5.09 18.73 -0.31
N LYS A 486 -5.72 17.79 0.42
CA LYS A 486 -7.17 17.72 0.59
C LYS A 486 -7.60 18.12 2.00
N LEU A 487 -7.74 19.42 2.22
CA LEU A 487 -8.21 19.99 3.48
C LEU A 487 -9.74 19.96 3.54
N LEU A 488 -10.30 19.73 4.72
CA LEU A 488 -11.72 19.75 5.01
C LEU A 488 -11.93 20.32 6.41
N TYR A 489 -12.35 21.58 6.51
CA TYR A 489 -12.45 22.29 7.77
C TYR A 489 -13.87 22.78 8.06
N LEU A 490 -14.24 22.70 9.34
CA LEU A 490 -15.31 23.48 9.94
C LEU A 490 -14.77 24.88 10.21
N LEU A 491 -15.41 25.89 9.65
CA LEU A 491 -15.05 27.30 9.87
C LEU A 491 -15.80 27.87 11.06
N THR A 492 -15.14 28.71 11.84
CA THR A 492 -15.72 29.41 12.98
C THR A 492 -15.17 30.83 13.06
N ARG A 493 -15.92 31.70 13.77
CA ARG A 493 -15.62 33.14 13.83
C ARG A 493 -15.36 33.75 12.44
N TYR A 494 -16.06 33.25 11.42
CA TYR A 494 -15.91 33.66 10.04
C TYR A 494 -16.40 35.09 9.85
N LYS A 495 -15.53 35.97 9.36
CA LYS A 495 -15.85 37.35 8.99
C LYS A 495 -16.03 37.47 7.47
N ASP A 496 -15.07 36.96 6.72
CA ASP A 496 -15.04 36.94 5.26
C ASP A 496 -14.08 35.85 4.75
N ALA A 497 -13.98 35.66 3.44
CA ALA A 497 -13.18 34.59 2.84
C ALA A 497 -11.67 34.66 3.18
N SER A 498 -11.18 35.83 3.59
CA SER A 498 -9.79 36.11 3.96
C SER A 498 -9.54 36.11 5.47
N ASN A 499 -10.57 35.94 6.31
CA ASN A 499 -10.48 36.09 7.77
C ASN A 499 -11.41 35.10 8.51
N TRP A 500 -10.84 34.00 9.00
CA TRP A 500 -11.57 32.96 9.75
C TRP A 500 -10.63 32.03 10.54
N TYR A 501 -11.16 31.34 11.56
CA TYR A 501 -10.55 30.12 12.09
C TYR A 501 -11.24 28.89 11.53
N GLY A 502 -10.53 27.77 11.50
CA GLY A 502 -11.14 26.49 11.19
C GLY A 502 -10.41 25.34 11.84
N ALA A 503 -11.09 24.20 11.94
CA ALA A 503 -10.44 22.95 12.30
C ALA A 503 -11.09 21.78 11.56
N GLY A 504 -10.31 20.73 11.32
CA GLY A 504 -10.82 19.55 10.66
C GLY A 504 -9.74 18.67 10.07
N LEU A 505 -10.08 17.99 8.98
CA LEU A 505 -9.32 16.88 8.44
C LEU A 505 -8.41 17.36 7.32
N ASN A 506 -7.15 16.99 7.39
CA ASN A 506 -6.24 16.98 6.25
C ASN A 506 -6.11 15.54 5.77
N VAL A 507 -6.83 15.23 4.70
CA VAL A 507 -6.98 13.85 4.22
C VAL A 507 -5.99 13.60 3.08
N GLN A 508 -5.13 12.62 3.28
CA GLN A 508 -4.07 12.23 2.35
C GLN A 508 -4.37 10.86 1.75
N SER A 509 -3.70 10.51 0.64
CA SER A 509 -3.88 9.21 -0.01
C SER A 509 -3.45 8.04 0.89
N ALA A 510 -2.42 8.24 1.70
CA ALA A 510 -2.00 7.31 2.74
C ALA A 510 -2.62 7.70 4.09
N THR A 511 -3.26 6.76 4.76
CA THR A 511 -3.86 6.94 6.09
C THR A 511 -2.82 7.25 7.17
N THR A 512 -1.55 6.93 6.97
CA THR A 512 -0.45 7.31 7.88
C THR A 512 -0.06 8.78 7.76
N SER A 513 -0.45 9.44 6.68
CA SER A 513 -0.14 10.84 6.37
C SER A 513 -1.28 11.80 6.68
N THR A 514 -2.46 11.29 7.05
CA THR A 514 -3.63 12.10 7.39
C THR A 514 -3.46 12.80 8.73
N GLN A 515 -4.08 13.98 8.88
CA GLN A 515 -3.94 14.80 10.07
C GLN A 515 -5.28 15.42 10.46
N VAL A 516 -5.38 15.80 11.74
CA VAL A 516 -6.39 16.73 12.23
C VAL A 516 -5.69 18.03 12.62
N GLU A 517 -6.28 19.14 12.21
CA GLU A 517 -5.58 20.43 12.23
C GLU A 517 -6.45 21.55 12.82
N ILE A 518 -5.78 22.56 13.40
CA ILE A 518 -6.33 23.90 13.59
C ILE A 518 -5.71 24.79 12.52
N ALA A 519 -6.56 25.51 11.80
CA ALA A 519 -6.23 26.41 10.72
C ALA A 519 -6.69 27.85 11.03
N ARG A 520 -5.95 28.82 10.49
CA ARG A 520 -6.25 30.24 10.58
C ARG A 520 -6.00 30.90 9.23
N MET A 521 -7.04 31.52 8.68
CA MET A 521 -6.94 32.44 7.56
C MET A 521 -6.91 33.87 8.09
N LEU A 522 -5.84 34.60 7.82
CA LEU A 522 -5.69 36.01 8.21
C LEU A 522 -5.18 36.81 7.03
N ALA A 523 -5.95 37.83 6.61
CA ALA A 523 -5.64 38.64 5.44
C ALA A 523 -5.27 37.81 4.18
N GLY A 524 -6.01 36.71 3.95
CA GLY A 524 -5.83 35.83 2.78
C GLY A 524 -4.68 34.82 2.91
N THR A 525 -3.96 34.79 4.04
CA THR A 525 -2.90 33.82 4.30
C THR A 525 -3.40 32.70 5.20
N LEU A 526 -3.36 31.46 4.70
CA LEU A 526 -3.72 30.26 5.45
C LEU A 526 -2.51 29.74 6.24
N THR A 527 -2.67 29.62 7.56
CA THR A 527 -1.69 29.03 8.48
C THR A 527 -2.31 27.84 9.21
N ARG A 528 -1.49 26.83 9.57
CA ARG A 528 -1.93 25.60 10.25
C ARG A 528 -1.17 25.41 11.57
N PRO A 529 -1.45 26.25 12.58
CA PRO A 529 -0.69 26.34 13.83
C PRO A 529 -0.69 25.06 14.67
N LYS A 530 -1.66 24.15 14.49
CA LYS A 530 -1.68 22.84 15.15
C LYS A 530 -2.00 21.77 14.12
N GLN A 531 -1.19 20.72 14.09
CA GLN A 531 -1.30 19.58 13.19
C GLN A 531 -1.01 18.32 13.99
N VAL A 532 -1.93 17.35 13.98
CA VAL A 532 -1.80 16.10 14.72
C VAL A 532 -2.07 14.93 13.78
N LYS A 533 -1.09 14.04 13.62
CA LYS A 533 -1.26 12.84 12.79
C LYS A 533 -2.30 11.91 13.41
N LYS A 534 -3.32 11.57 12.64
CA LYS A 534 -4.37 10.61 13.01
C LYS A 534 -4.76 9.83 11.77
N PRO A 535 -4.93 8.49 11.85
CA PRO A 535 -5.35 7.70 10.71
C PRO A 535 -6.81 8.01 10.35
N ILE A 536 -7.03 8.61 9.18
CA ILE A 536 -8.36 8.94 8.65
C ILE A 536 -8.55 8.18 7.34
N GLN A 537 -9.42 7.18 7.35
CA GLN A 537 -9.81 6.41 6.16
C GLN A 537 -10.89 7.15 5.37
N MET A 538 -10.70 7.18 4.04
CA MET A 538 -11.71 7.67 3.10
C MET A 538 -12.79 6.62 2.85
N ASP A 539 -14.01 7.07 2.58
CA ASP A 539 -15.19 6.25 2.23
C ASP A 539 -15.61 5.20 3.27
N ALA A 540 -14.95 5.12 4.42
CA ALA A 540 -15.20 4.16 5.47
C ALA A 540 -16.31 4.63 6.42
N GLN A 541 -15.95 5.34 7.48
CA GLN A 541 -16.82 5.78 8.57
C GLN A 541 -16.94 7.31 8.64
N PHE A 542 -17.93 7.79 9.39
CA PHE A 542 -17.96 9.18 9.84
C PHE A 542 -16.97 9.40 10.98
N TYR A 543 -16.31 10.55 10.97
CA TYR A 543 -15.46 11.05 12.05
C TYR A 543 -16.12 12.25 12.69
N THR A 544 -16.19 12.29 14.02
CA THR A 544 -16.72 13.44 14.75
C THR A 544 -15.59 14.45 14.98
N VAL A 545 -15.62 15.54 14.22
CA VAL A 545 -14.68 16.65 14.41
C VAL A 545 -15.36 17.71 15.25
N ARG A 546 -14.75 18.10 16.37
CA ARG A 546 -15.19 19.26 17.16
C ARG A 546 -14.10 20.34 17.19
N PHE A 547 -14.51 21.58 16.97
CA PHE A 547 -13.70 22.75 17.18
C PHE A 547 -14.31 23.63 18.28
N GLU A 548 -13.57 23.82 19.37
CA GLU A 548 -14.01 24.57 20.54
C GLU A 548 -13.28 25.92 20.62
N MET A 549 -14.05 26.98 20.85
CA MET A 549 -13.52 28.32 21.08
C MET A 549 -13.94 28.82 22.46
N LYS A 550 -12.95 29.18 23.29
CA LYS A 550 -13.15 29.76 24.62
C LYS A 550 -12.18 30.91 24.85
N GLY A 551 -12.66 32.15 24.79
CA GLY A 551 -11.84 33.33 24.75
C GLY A 551 -10.89 33.30 23.54
N THR A 552 -9.59 33.32 23.81
CA THR A 552 -8.52 33.21 22.80
C THR A 552 -8.00 31.78 22.63
N THR A 553 -8.50 30.82 23.41
CA THR A 553 -8.08 29.42 23.32
C THR A 553 -8.95 28.68 22.31
N LEU A 554 -8.29 27.99 21.38
CA LEU A 554 -8.90 27.21 20.31
C LEU A 554 -8.46 25.75 20.46
N THR A 555 -9.40 24.82 20.60
CA THR A 555 -9.10 23.39 20.83
C THR A 555 -9.79 22.52 19.80
N VAL A 556 -9.05 21.59 19.18
CA VAL A 556 -9.63 20.60 18.24
C VAL A 556 -9.72 19.23 18.88
N TYR A 557 -10.83 18.55 18.62
CA TYR A 557 -11.09 17.18 19.03
C TYR A 557 -11.41 16.32 17.81
N LEU A 558 -11.03 15.04 17.88
CA LEU A 558 -11.43 14.00 16.94
C LEU A 558 -12.03 12.84 17.74
N ASP A 559 -13.26 12.46 17.43
CA ASP A 559 -14.00 11.37 18.08
C ASP A 559 -13.95 11.45 19.62
N GLY A 560 -14.03 12.69 20.12
CA GLY A 560 -14.00 13.04 21.54
C GLY A 560 -12.61 13.24 22.16
N GLU A 561 -11.53 12.81 21.49
CA GLU A 561 -10.16 12.99 21.98
C GLU A 561 -9.68 14.43 21.74
N ALA A 562 -9.22 15.12 22.78
CA ALA A 562 -8.59 16.44 22.64
C ALA A 562 -7.20 16.29 21.99
N LEU A 563 -7.04 16.77 20.76
CA LEU A 563 -5.77 16.65 20.03
C LEU A 563 -4.82 17.83 20.30
N GLY A 564 -5.35 18.89 20.92
CA GLY A 564 -4.58 19.97 21.51
C GLY A 564 -5.18 21.35 21.21
N SER A 565 -4.57 22.35 21.83
CA SER A 565 -5.05 23.72 21.81
C SER A 565 -3.97 24.69 21.32
N ILE A 566 -4.41 25.84 20.83
CA ILE A 566 -3.59 27.03 20.58
C ILE A 566 -4.22 28.24 21.24
N THR A 567 -3.44 29.32 21.39
CA THR A 567 -3.94 30.63 21.83
C THR A 567 -3.78 31.62 20.69
N ASP A 568 -4.87 32.23 20.25
CA ASP A 568 -4.90 33.23 19.18
C ASP A 568 -6.01 34.25 19.42
N ALA A 569 -5.68 35.55 19.32
CA ALA A 569 -6.60 36.65 19.61
C ALA A 569 -7.07 37.41 18.35
N SER A 570 -6.72 36.93 17.16
CA SER A 570 -7.04 37.60 15.89
C SER A 570 -8.55 37.75 15.66
N PHE A 571 -9.35 36.77 16.10
CA PHE A 571 -10.81 36.82 16.04
C PHE A 571 -11.41 36.39 17.39
N SER A 572 -11.91 37.30 18.21
CA SER A 572 -12.58 36.98 19.49
C SER A 572 -14.10 37.14 19.45
N GLU A 573 -14.61 37.89 18.48
CA GLU A 573 -16.04 38.15 18.32
C GLU A 573 -16.77 36.99 17.65
N ARG A 574 -18.10 36.96 17.86
CA ARG A 574 -19.00 36.01 17.20
C ARG A 574 -19.04 36.28 15.69
N GLY A 575 -18.45 35.37 14.90
CA GLY A 575 -18.63 35.30 13.45
C GLY A 575 -19.49 34.09 13.03
N LEU A 576 -19.71 33.94 11.72
CA LEU A 576 -20.48 32.81 11.18
C LEU A 576 -19.70 31.48 11.30
N VAL A 577 -20.42 30.39 11.11
CA VAL A 577 -19.88 29.03 11.00
C VAL A 577 -20.02 28.57 9.55
N GLY A 578 -19.07 27.80 9.04
CA GLY A 578 -19.07 27.41 7.63
C GLY A 578 -18.21 26.19 7.31
N LEU A 579 -17.99 25.96 6.01
CA LEU A 579 -17.21 24.84 5.49
C LEU A 579 -16.13 25.34 4.53
N TYR A 580 -14.94 24.78 4.63
CA TYR A 580 -13.82 25.04 3.72
C TYR A 580 -13.22 23.73 3.20
N THR A 581 -12.81 23.72 1.93
CA THR A 581 -12.02 22.62 1.38
C THR A 581 -10.99 23.06 0.35
N THR A 582 -9.88 22.34 0.23
CA THR A 582 -9.01 22.36 -0.97
C THR A 582 -9.30 21.14 -1.84
N ASN A 583 -10.46 21.14 -2.49
CA ASN A 583 -10.88 20.12 -3.45
C ASN A 583 -11.08 18.70 -2.87
N LYS A 584 -11.78 18.57 -1.72
CA LYS A 584 -12.14 17.28 -1.13
C LYS A 584 -13.65 17.03 -1.21
N SER A 585 -14.05 15.88 -1.75
CA SER A 585 -15.43 15.40 -1.62
C SER A 585 -15.68 14.86 -0.21
N PHE A 586 -16.88 15.08 0.32
CA PHE A 586 -17.26 14.61 1.65
C PHE A 586 -18.78 14.51 1.83
N GLN A 587 -19.18 13.74 2.84
CA GLN A 587 -20.52 13.77 3.42
C GLN A 587 -20.46 14.33 4.84
N ILE A 588 -21.47 15.10 5.22
CA ILE A 588 -21.72 15.54 6.59
C ILE A 588 -23.10 15.02 7.00
N ASP A 589 -23.14 14.29 8.10
CA ASP A 589 -24.39 13.75 8.63
C ASP A 589 -25.13 14.79 9.47
N ASP A 590 -24.42 15.49 10.35
CA ASP A 590 -24.97 16.59 11.11
C ASP A 590 -23.91 17.62 11.52
N VAL A 591 -24.38 18.83 11.82
CA VAL A 591 -23.59 19.94 12.37
C VAL A 591 -24.27 20.49 13.61
N ARG A 592 -23.51 20.65 14.70
CA ARG A 592 -23.97 21.11 16.01
C ARG A 592 -23.17 22.30 16.50
N ILE A 593 -23.84 23.21 17.21
CA ILE A 593 -23.20 24.30 17.94
C ILE A 593 -23.71 24.29 19.39
N GLY A 594 -22.82 24.39 20.36
CA GLY A 594 -23.21 24.40 21.78
C GLY A 594 -22.20 25.07 22.71
N ASP A 595 -22.47 24.95 24.01
CA ASP A 595 -21.67 25.53 25.09
C ASP A 595 -20.27 24.86 25.16
N PRO A 596 -19.18 25.63 25.05
CA PRO A 596 -17.81 25.09 25.03
C PRO A 596 -17.34 24.57 26.40
N SER A 597 -18.11 24.76 27.47
CA SER A 597 -17.84 24.14 28.78
C SER A 597 -18.19 22.66 28.81
N LEU A 598 -19.09 22.19 27.94
CA LEU A 598 -19.44 20.78 27.79
C LEU A 598 -18.43 20.10 26.87
N LYS A 599 -17.66 19.14 27.38
CA LYS A 599 -16.67 18.39 26.60
C LYS A 599 -17.32 17.24 25.82
N PRO A 600 -16.73 16.78 24.71
CA PRO A 600 -17.24 15.59 24.05
C PRO A 600 -16.92 14.35 24.91
N SER A 601 -17.79 13.34 24.87
CA SER A 601 -17.53 12.01 25.41
C SER A 601 -16.38 11.35 24.63
N GLN A 602 -15.47 10.66 25.31
CA GLN A 602 -14.31 9.99 24.70
C GLN A 602 -14.39 8.49 24.92
N LEU A 603 -14.11 7.70 23.88
CA LEU A 603 -13.81 6.27 23.99
C LEU A 603 -12.63 5.93 23.06
N THR A 604 -11.48 5.62 23.64
CA THR A 604 -10.26 5.33 22.88
C THR A 604 -9.61 4.03 23.35
N LEU A 605 -9.04 3.30 22.39
CA LEU A 605 -8.37 2.02 22.61
C LEU A 605 -6.88 2.18 22.29
N ASN A 606 -6.02 1.56 23.09
CA ASN A 606 -4.58 1.52 22.87
C ASN A 606 -4.09 0.06 22.93
N PRO A 607 -3.55 -0.49 21.81
CA PRO A 607 -3.32 0.17 20.51
C PRO A 607 -4.61 0.55 19.77
N SER A 608 -4.55 1.56 18.91
CA SER A 608 -5.74 2.09 18.19
C SER A 608 -6.09 1.35 16.89
N SER A 609 -5.16 0.54 16.36
CA SER A 609 -5.38 -0.37 15.23
C SER A 609 -5.70 -1.76 15.79
N LEU A 610 -6.84 -2.34 15.41
CA LEU A 610 -7.43 -3.43 16.19
C LEU A 610 -7.81 -4.62 15.32
N THR A 611 -6.78 -5.24 14.74
CA THR A 611 -6.84 -6.65 14.36
C THR A 611 -6.07 -7.46 15.41
N TYR A 612 -6.68 -8.55 15.86
CA TYR A 612 -6.08 -9.49 16.80
C TYR A 612 -6.01 -10.86 16.12
N ALA A 613 -4.80 -11.31 15.82
CA ALA A 613 -4.56 -12.66 15.30
C ALA A 613 -3.87 -13.50 16.37
N ALA A 614 -4.42 -14.67 16.67
CA ALA A 614 -3.85 -15.60 17.66
C ALA A 614 -4.27 -17.04 17.34
N GLU A 615 -3.67 -18.02 18.03
CA GLU A 615 -4.15 -19.40 18.06
C GLU A 615 -4.93 -19.67 19.36
N VAL A 616 -5.83 -20.65 19.34
CA VAL A 616 -6.54 -21.07 20.57
C VAL A 616 -5.52 -21.44 21.67
N GLY A 617 -5.67 -20.84 22.84
CA GLY A 617 -4.78 -21.05 23.98
C GLY A 617 -3.57 -20.10 24.06
N ASP A 618 -3.40 -19.20 23.08
CA ASP A 618 -2.43 -18.11 23.19
C ASP A 618 -2.79 -17.15 24.35
N THR A 619 -1.80 -16.39 24.81
CA THR A 619 -1.99 -15.39 25.87
C THR A 619 -3.03 -14.34 25.47
N PRO A 620 -3.97 -13.94 26.36
CA PRO A 620 -4.96 -12.92 26.05
C PRO A 620 -4.35 -11.59 25.59
N LEU A 621 -5.00 -10.94 24.62
CA LEU A 621 -4.66 -9.57 24.23
C LEU A 621 -5.17 -8.60 25.31
N ALA A 622 -4.27 -7.81 25.88
CA ALA A 622 -4.62 -6.69 26.75
C ALA A 622 -4.74 -5.39 25.95
N VAL A 623 -5.87 -4.69 26.08
CA VAL A 623 -6.16 -3.41 25.44
C VAL A 623 -6.49 -2.38 26.51
N ASN A 624 -5.72 -1.29 26.54
CA ASN A 624 -6.02 -0.17 27.44
C ASN A 624 -7.16 0.66 26.85
N VAL A 625 -8.21 0.87 27.64
CA VAL A 625 -9.40 1.64 27.29
C VAL A 625 -9.42 2.93 28.11
N THR A 626 -9.49 4.06 27.41
CA THR A 626 -9.73 5.37 28.03
C THR A 626 -11.13 5.83 27.65
N ALA A 627 -12.00 5.92 28.66
CA ALA A 627 -13.37 6.41 28.54
C ALA A 627 -13.55 7.65 29.43
N VAL A 628 -14.13 8.73 28.89
CA VAL A 628 -14.29 10.03 29.60
C VAL A 628 -15.67 10.60 29.29
N LYS A 629 -16.35 11.13 30.32
CA LYS A 629 -17.68 11.74 30.22
C LYS A 629 -17.61 13.18 29.70
N PRO A 630 -18.74 13.76 29.23
CA PRO A 630 -18.82 15.16 28.82
C PRO A 630 -18.43 16.20 29.89
N ASP A 631 -18.47 15.84 31.18
CA ASP A 631 -18.03 16.70 32.28
C ASP A 631 -16.51 16.63 32.56
N GLY A 632 -15.78 15.79 31.81
CA GLY A 632 -14.34 15.58 31.94
C GLY A 632 -13.93 14.54 32.98
N THR A 633 -14.86 13.89 33.67
CA THR A 633 -14.58 12.80 34.61
C THR A 633 -14.41 11.45 33.89
N LEU A 634 -13.70 10.50 34.52
CA LEU A 634 -13.55 9.15 33.96
C LEU A 634 -14.91 8.47 33.81
N ASP A 635 -15.11 7.81 32.66
CA ASP A 635 -16.26 6.98 32.39
C ASP A 635 -15.96 5.50 32.57
N THR A 636 -17.00 4.69 32.72
CA THR A 636 -16.92 3.23 32.62
C THR A 636 -17.27 2.77 31.20
N TYR A 637 -16.96 1.51 30.89
CA TYR A 637 -17.26 0.92 29.59
C TYR A 637 -17.65 -0.54 29.72
N THR A 638 -18.35 -1.02 28.70
CA THR A 638 -18.71 -2.42 28.51
C THR A 638 -18.03 -2.97 27.25
N ALA A 639 -17.81 -4.28 27.21
CA ALA A 639 -17.26 -4.97 26.04
C ALA A 639 -18.02 -6.27 25.79
N ALA A 640 -18.35 -6.54 24.53
CA ALA A 640 -19.07 -7.74 24.13
C ALA A 640 -18.44 -8.38 22.89
N SER A 641 -18.29 -9.69 22.91
CA SER A 641 -17.86 -10.47 21.74
C SER A 641 -19.06 -10.90 20.91
N SER A 642 -18.99 -10.73 19.59
CA SER A 642 -19.99 -11.28 18.66
C SER A 642 -20.01 -12.81 18.65
N ASN A 643 -18.91 -13.44 19.08
CA ASN A 643 -18.81 -14.89 19.25
C ASN A 643 -17.89 -15.22 20.46
N PRO A 644 -18.46 -15.27 21.68
CA PRO A 644 -17.69 -15.58 22.89
C PRO A 644 -17.03 -16.96 22.89
N ALA A 645 -17.47 -17.89 22.03
CA ALA A 645 -16.84 -19.20 21.85
C ALA A 645 -15.59 -19.16 20.97
N VAL A 646 -15.32 -18.04 20.29
CA VAL A 646 -14.08 -17.78 19.52
C VAL A 646 -13.15 -16.87 20.33
N ALA A 647 -13.66 -15.73 20.80
CA ALA A 647 -12.91 -14.79 21.61
C ALA A 647 -13.75 -14.33 22.80
N ALA A 648 -13.29 -14.65 24.01
CA ALA A 648 -13.93 -14.25 25.26
C ALA A 648 -13.36 -12.91 25.74
N VAL A 649 -14.16 -12.11 26.46
CA VAL A 649 -13.75 -10.79 26.95
C VAL A 649 -13.89 -10.67 28.45
N ALA A 650 -12.95 -9.97 29.09
CA ALA A 650 -12.99 -9.62 30.50
C ALA A 650 -12.50 -8.19 30.71
N ILE A 651 -13.05 -7.48 31.69
CA ILE A 651 -12.69 -6.09 32.01
C ILE A 651 -12.09 -6.05 33.41
N ASN A 652 -10.93 -5.42 33.55
CA ASN A 652 -10.31 -5.12 34.84
C ASN A 652 -9.87 -3.65 34.86
N GLY A 653 -10.67 -2.80 35.49
CA GLY A 653 -10.45 -1.35 35.50
C GLY A 653 -10.48 -0.77 34.09
N THR A 654 -9.35 -0.20 33.65
CA THR A 654 -9.17 0.37 32.31
C THR A 654 -8.62 -0.62 31.29
N VAL A 655 -8.45 -1.91 31.66
CA VAL A 655 -7.87 -2.93 30.76
C VAL A 655 -8.96 -3.91 30.30
N LEU A 656 -9.15 -3.99 29.00
CA LEU A 656 -9.92 -5.03 28.31
C LEU A 656 -9.00 -6.19 27.94
N SER A 657 -9.32 -7.40 28.40
CA SER A 657 -8.66 -8.64 28.00
C SER A 657 -9.50 -9.38 26.95
N VAL A 658 -8.90 -9.76 25.83
CA VAL A 658 -9.51 -10.58 24.77
C VAL A 658 -8.79 -11.94 24.71
N THR A 659 -9.45 -12.99 25.18
CA THR A 659 -8.91 -14.35 25.30
C THR A 659 -9.29 -15.21 24.09
N PRO A 660 -8.32 -15.83 23.38
CA PRO A 660 -8.61 -16.72 22.25
C PRO A 660 -9.05 -18.10 22.74
N VAL A 661 -10.34 -18.40 22.62
CA VAL A 661 -10.96 -19.62 23.19
C VAL A 661 -11.39 -20.66 22.16
N GLY A 662 -11.61 -20.28 20.90
CA GLY A 662 -11.98 -21.20 19.82
C GLY A 662 -11.63 -20.65 18.45
N ALA A 663 -11.47 -21.54 17.47
CA ALA A 663 -11.09 -21.13 16.11
C ALA A 663 -12.25 -20.43 15.40
N GLY A 664 -11.95 -19.35 14.67
CA GLY A 664 -12.93 -18.58 13.91
C GLY A 664 -12.67 -17.08 13.97
N THR A 665 -13.70 -16.30 13.65
CA THR A 665 -13.64 -14.83 13.73
C THR A 665 -14.66 -14.29 14.72
N ALA A 666 -14.29 -13.23 15.45
CA ALA A 666 -15.19 -12.51 16.34
C ALA A 666 -14.93 -11.01 16.26
N THR A 667 -15.97 -10.20 16.45
CA THR A 667 -15.85 -8.75 16.64
C THR A 667 -16.09 -8.43 18.09
N ILE A 668 -15.13 -7.79 18.76
CA ILE A 668 -15.29 -7.28 20.12
C ILE A 668 -15.74 -5.84 20.05
N THR A 669 -16.94 -5.55 20.53
CA THR A 669 -17.50 -4.21 20.59
C THR A 669 -17.32 -3.63 21.99
N VAL A 670 -16.53 -2.57 22.11
CA VAL A 670 -16.35 -1.77 23.33
C VAL A 670 -17.30 -0.57 23.26
N THR A 671 -18.05 -0.31 24.32
CA THR A 671 -19.09 0.73 24.38
C THR A 671 -18.90 1.59 25.62
N SER A 672 -18.98 2.91 25.50
CA SER A 672 -19.02 3.82 26.66
C SER A 672 -20.36 3.66 27.38
N ASP A 673 -20.34 3.63 28.72
CA ASP A 673 -21.57 3.45 29.49
C ASP A 673 -22.39 4.74 29.57
N SER A 674 -21.73 5.90 29.64
CA SER A 674 -22.41 7.20 29.65
C SER A 674 -22.94 7.61 28.27
N ASP A 675 -22.31 7.12 27.21
CA ASP A 675 -22.71 7.36 25.83
C ASP A 675 -22.70 6.05 25.02
N PRO A 676 -23.80 5.28 25.05
CA PRO A 676 -23.90 4.00 24.34
C PRO A 676 -23.79 4.11 22.80
N THR A 677 -23.77 5.34 22.26
CA THR A 677 -23.53 5.59 20.83
C THR A 677 -22.04 5.55 20.49
N LEU A 678 -21.15 5.80 21.46
CA LEU A 678 -19.71 5.66 21.28
C LEU A 678 -19.28 4.21 21.40
N LYS A 679 -18.93 3.62 20.25
CA LYS A 679 -18.43 2.25 20.16
C LYS A 679 -17.07 2.18 19.47
N ARG A 680 -16.29 1.16 19.82
CA ARG A 680 -15.05 0.76 19.13
C ARG A 680 -15.06 -0.75 18.92
N ALA A 681 -14.42 -1.21 17.85
CA ALA A 681 -14.40 -2.62 17.48
C ALA A 681 -12.97 -3.17 17.41
N ILE A 682 -12.79 -4.42 17.87
CA ILE A 682 -11.58 -5.23 17.66
C ILE A 682 -11.98 -6.43 16.79
N ALA A 683 -11.32 -6.60 15.66
CA ALA A 683 -11.49 -7.77 14.80
C ALA A 683 -10.54 -8.88 15.25
N ALA A 684 -11.08 -9.94 15.86
CA ALA A 684 -10.32 -11.11 16.29
C ALA A 684 -10.41 -12.24 15.25
N THR A 685 -9.27 -12.76 14.82
CA THR A 685 -9.14 -13.96 13.99
C THR A 685 -8.31 -14.98 14.75
N ILE A 686 -8.98 -16.03 15.22
CA ILE A 686 -8.37 -17.06 16.05
C ILE A 686 -8.19 -18.33 15.21
N ALA A 687 -6.94 -18.73 15.00
CA ALA A 687 -6.59 -19.98 14.35
C ALA A 687 -6.77 -21.17 15.32
N PRO A 688 -6.93 -22.41 14.81
CA PRO A 688 -6.97 -23.60 15.65
C PRO A 688 -5.78 -23.72 16.61
N GLN A 689 -5.98 -24.46 17.70
CA GLN A 689 -4.91 -24.76 18.64
C GLN A 689 -3.73 -25.42 17.93
N PHE A 690 -2.51 -25.03 18.29
CA PHE A 690 -1.31 -25.70 17.82
C PHE A 690 -1.29 -27.18 18.24
N ILE A 691 -1.15 -28.06 17.25
CA ILE A 691 -0.98 -29.50 17.46
C ILE A 691 0.39 -29.90 16.91
N GLN A 692 1.15 -30.66 17.71
CA GLN A 692 2.47 -31.17 17.32
C GLN A 692 2.34 -32.06 16.05
N PRO A 693 3.03 -31.72 14.95
CA PRO A 693 3.13 -32.61 13.81
C PRO A 693 3.88 -33.89 14.17
N THR A 694 3.49 -35.02 13.57
CA THR A 694 4.08 -36.34 13.86
C THR A 694 4.99 -36.87 12.77
N GLN A 695 5.04 -36.21 11.60
CA GLN A 695 5.87 -36.62 10.47
C GLN A 695 7.35 -36.42 10.78
N THR A 696 8.16 -37.42 10.42
CA THR A 696 9.62 -37.40 10.53
C THR A 696 10.27 -37.21 9.17
N TYR A 697 11.46 -36.61 9.16
CA TYR A 697 12.25 -36.34 7.96
C TYR A 697 13.73 -36.62 8.24
N ALA A 698 14.51 -36.90 7.19
CA ALA A 698 15.96 -36.91 7.30
C ALA A 698 16.48 -35.46 7.30
N LEU A 699 17.05 -35.01 8.41
CA LEU A 699 17.49 -33.61 8.59
C LEU A 699 19.00 -33.38 8.34
N ASN A 700 19.75 -34.42 8.03
CA ASN A 700 21.20 -34.33 7.82
C ASN A 700 21.52 -33.39 6.66
N GLY A 701 22.22 -32.29 6.96
CA GLY A 701 22.70 -31.32 5.97
C GLY A 701 21.63 -30.36 5.41
N VAL A 702 20.41 -30.39 5.93
CA VAL A 702 19.30 -29.53 5.46
C VAL A 702 18.79 -28.55 6.53
N THR A 703 19.31 -28.62 7.75
CA THR A 703 18.98 -27.68 8.84
C THR A 703 20.20 -26.90 9.32
N LEU A 704 19.97 -25.66 9.73
CA LEU A 704 20.89 -24.86 10.53
C LEU A 704 20.13 -24.23 11.71
N PRO A 705 20.56 -24.37 12.98
CA PRO A 705 21.57 -25.31 13.46
C PRO A 705 21.26 -26.72 12.97
N ALA A 706 22.32 -27.51 12.75
CA ALA A 706 22.19 -28.90 12.36
C ALA A 706 21.32 -29.63 13.41
N ALA A 707 20.53 -30.62 12.99
CA ALA A 707 19.78 -31.44 13.92
C ALA A 707 20.76 -32.12 14.91
N HIS A 708 20.43 -32.03 16.21
CA HIS A 708 21.28 -32.39 17.34
C HIS A 708 22.58 -31.58 17.45
N GLY A 709 22.65 -30.42 16.80
CA GLY A 709 23.81 -29.55 16.86
C GLY A 709 24.08 -29.07 18.29
N ASP A 710 25.35 -28.93 18.62
CA ASP A 710 25.85 -28.45 19.89
C ASP A 710 26.52 -27.08 19.73
N ALA A 711 26.75 -26.40 20.86
CA ALA A 711 27.42 -25.10 20.92
C ALA A 711 26.84 -24.00 19.99
N THR A 712 25.53 -24.05 19.74
CA THR A 712 24.83 -23.04 18.93
C THR A 712 24.78 -21.68 19.66
N GLN A 713 25.01 -20.58 18.94
CA GLN A 713 24.85 -19.23 19.51
C GLN A 713 23.38 -18.97 19.89
N VAL A 714 23.15 -18.25 20.99
CA VAL A 714 21.79 -17.98 21.51
C VAL A 714 20.96 -17.05 20.61
N ASP A 715 21.60 -16.40 19.64
CA ASP A 715 21.00 -15.49 18.67
C ASP A 715 20.96 -16.07 17.24
N ALA A 716 21.25 -17.36 17.08
CA ALA A 716 21.24 -18.03 15.78
C ALA A 716 19.85 -18.03 15.13
N SER A 717 19.82 -17.74 13.82
CA SER A 717 18.62 -17.98 13.00
C SER A 717 18.49 -19.46 12.69
N LEU A 718 17.27 -19.92 12.48
CA LEU A 718 16.96 -21.27 12.04
C LEU A 718 16.86 -21.28 10.51
N LYS A 719 17.46 -22.25 9.83
CA LYS A 719 17.35 -22.44 8.38
C LYS A 719 16.90 -23.86 8.09
N LEU A 720 16.00 -23.99 7.11
CA LEU A 720 15.54 -25.28 6.59
C LEU A 720 15.58 -25.22 5.06
N THR A 721 16.35 -26.14 4.46
CA THR A 721 16.52 -26.25 3.01
C THR A 721 15.68 -27.41 2.49
N PHE A 722 14.71 -27.09 1.64
CA PHE A 722 13.81 -28.04 1.00
C PHE A 722 14.39 -28.57 -0.31
N ASP A 723 13.78 -29.61 -0.89
CA ASP A 723 14.20 -30.14 -2.19
C ASP A 723 13.92 -29.15 -3.34
N GLY A 724 12.95 -28.25 -3.14
CA GLY A 724 12.60 -27.16 -4.06
C GLY A 724 12.02 -25.96 -3.30
N PRO A 725 11.78 -24.82 -3.99
CA PRO A 725 11.27 -23.60 -3.36
C PRO A 725 9.95 -23.82 -2.62
N PRO A 726 9.90 -23.66 -1.29
CA PRO A 726 8.63 -23.70 -0.55
C PRO A 726 7.85 -22.41 -0.75
N THR A 727 6.54 -22.45 -0.54
CA THR A 727 5.69 -21.26 -0.44
C THR A 727 5.30 -21.04 1.03
N LEU A 728 5.39 -19.80 1.53
CA LEU A 728 4.85 -19.45 2.85
C LEU A 728 3.32 -19.57 2.79
N GLY A 729 2.73 -20.42 3.62
CA GLY A 729 1.29 -20.59 3.67
C GLY A 729 0.58 -19.49 4.45
N SER A 730 -0.71 -19.71 4.73
CA SER A 730 -1.60 -18.73 5.37
C SER A 730 -2.08 -19.15 6.76
N GLY A 731 -1.51 -20.19 7.36
CA GLY A 731 -1.93 -20.70 8.66
C GLY A 731 -0.85 -21.50 9.39
N GLY A 732 -0.99 -21.58 10.71
CA GLY A 732 -0.04 -22.21 11.62
C GLY A 732 1.02 -21.25 12.17
N SER A 733 1.94 -21.81 12.95
CA SER A 733 3.03 -21.10 13.60
C SER A 733 4.28 -21.95 13.64
N ILE A 734 5.43 -21.28 13.81
CA ILE A 734 6.70 -21.93 14.12
C ILE A 734 6.94 -21.71 15.61
N ARG A 735 7.26 -22.77 16.35
CA ARG A 735 7.39 -22.74 17.80
C ARG A 735 8.73 -23.33 18.21
N ILE A 736 9.34 -22.73 19.23
CA ILE A 736 10.56 -23.23 19.85
C ILE A 736 10.21 -23.69 21.27
N PHE A 737 10.63 -24.89 21.61
CA PHE A 737 10.39 -25.48 22.92
C PHE A 737 11.70 -25.83 23.59
N ARG A 738 11.78 -25.62 24.92
CA ARG A 738 12.87 -26.15 25.73
C ARG A 738 12.65 -27.65 25.92
N LYS A 739 13.65 -28.45 25.56
CA LYS A 739 13.49 -29.91 25.46
C LYS A 739 13.35 -30.60 26.81
N ALA A 740 13.96 -30.04 27.86
CA ALA A 740 13.96 -30.63 29.21
C ALA A 740 12.55 -30.77 29.83
N ASP A 741 11.63 -29.87 29.50
CA ASP A 741 10.28 -29.83 30.11
C ASP A 741 9.16 -29.47 29.12
N ASN A 742 9.45 -29.42 27.82
CA ASN A 742 8.53 -29.00 26.75
C ASN A 742 7.93 -27.60 26.97
N ALA A 743 8.61 -26.73 27.73
CA ALA A 743 8.16 -25.36 27.90
C ALA A 743 8.27 -24.60 26.56
N LEU A 744 7.18 -23.93 26.16
CA LEU A 744 7.16 -23.04 25.02
C LEU A 744 8.04 -21.82 25.30
N VAL A 745 8.97 -21.54 24.38
CA VAL A 745 9.99 -20.49 24.51
C VAL A 745 9.70 -19.35 23.54
N ASP A 746 9.33 -19.68 22.31
CA ASP A 746 9.00 -18.70 21.28
C ASP A 746 7.88 -19.17 20.36
N VAL A 747 7.10 -18.22 19.85
CA VAL A 747 6.05 -18.41 18.85
C VAL A 747 6.29 -17.38 17.75
N ILE A 748 6.60 -17.87 16.56
CA ILE A 748 6.89 -17.07 15.37
C ILE A 748 5.75 -17.26 14.39
N ARG A 749 5.04 -16.17 14.09
CA ARG A 749 3.87 -16.18 13.18
C ARG A 749 4.27 -15.73 11.78
N LEU A 750 3.37 -16.02 10.84
CA LEU A 750 3.57 -15.73 9.42
C LEU A 750 3.33 -14.25 9.06
N SER A 751 2.67 -13.50 9.94
CA SER A 751 2.38 -12.08 9.74
C SER A 751 2.10 -11.38 11.07
N GLY A 752 2.20 -10.05 11.09
CA GLY A 752 1.87 -9.24 12.27
C GLY A 752 2.87 -9.32 13.42
N GLU A 753 4.09 -9.77 13.15
CA GLU A 753 5.10 -10.01 14.17
C GLU A 753 5.78 -8.73 14.64
N THR A 754 6.16 -8.70 15.92
CA THR A 754 6.93 -7.61 16.52
C THR A 754 8.10 -8.17 17.31
N ASP A 755 9.22 -7.46 17.31
CA ASP A 755 10.41 -7.82 18.08
C ASP A 755 10.82 -6.66 19.01
N ILE A 756 11.53 -6.99 20.09
CA ILE A 756 12.04 -6.05 21.10
C ILE A 756 13.56 -6.14 21.13
N LEU A 757 14.21 -5.16 20.53
CA LEU A 757 15.67 -5.07 20.46
C LEU A 757 16.20 -4.31 21.69
N GLY A 758 17.30 -4.80 22.26
CA GLY A 758 17.79 -4.44 23.59
C GLY A 758 17.94 -5.68 24.47
N TYR A 759 18.58 -5.55 25.64
CA TYR A 759 18.78 -6.69 26.56
C TYR A 759 17.64 -6.82 27.59
N PRO A 760 17.39 -8.01 28.16
CA PRO A 760 16.36 -8.20 29.18
C PRO A 760 16.54 -7.27 30.39
N GLY A 761 15.51 -6.50 30.72
CA GLY A 761 15.53 -5.55 31.84
C GLY A 761 16.06 -4.15 31.47
N GLN A 762 16.44 -3.90 30.22
CA GLN A 762 16.81 -2.56 29.77
C GLN A 762 15.61 -1.61 29.84
N ALA A 763 15.78 -0.44 30.46
CA ALA A 763 14.69 0.51 30.68
C ALA A 763 14.07 1.05 29.38
N ASN A 764 14.89 1.25 28.35
CA ASN A 764 14.47 1.71 27.03
C ASN A 764 14.94 0.71 25.97
N VAL A 765 13.98 0.18 25.22
CA VAL A 765 14.17 -0.82 24.16
C VAL A 765 13.64 -0.29 22.84
N ARG A 766 14.04 -0.91 21.73
CA ARG A 766 13.49 -0.61 20.40
C ARG A 766 12.49 -1.70 20.01
N LYS A 767 11.19 -1.35 20.02
CA LYS A 767 10.12 -2.26 19.59
C LYS A 767 9.73 -1.98 18.14
N VAL A 768 9.75 -3.00 17.28
CA VAL A 768 9.55 -2.87 15.83
C VAL A 768 8.68 -3.99 15.28
N ASN A 769 7.88 -3.68 14.25
CA ASN A 769 7.25 -4.70 13.41
C ASN A 769 8.32 -5.38 12.55
N THR A 770 8.24 -6.70 12.40
CA THR A 770 9.24 -7.50 11.68
C THR A 770 8.58 -8.53 10.75
N THR A 771 9.40 -9.05 9.83
CA THR A 771 9.11 -10.23 9.01
C THR A 771 10.17 -11.29 9.34
N PRO A 772 9.93 -12.15 10.34
CA PRO A 772 10.95 -13.08 10.85
C PRO A 772 11.21 -14.27 9.91
N ILE A 773 10.35 -14.49 8.90
CA ILE A 773 10.46 -15.61 7.97
C ILE A 773 10.79 -15.07 6.57
N THR A 774 11.86 -15.58 5.98
CA THR A 774 12.29 -15.24 4.61
C THR A 774 12.57 -16.50 3.81
N ILE A 775 12.25 -16.46 2.52
CA ILE A 775 12.47 -17.57 1.59
C ILE A 775 13.43 -17.09 0.51
N SER A 776 14.54 -17.80 0.34
CA SER A 776 15.52 -17.57 -0.73
C SER A 776 15.78 -18.88 -1.45
N GLY A 777 15.26 -19.00 -2.68
CA GLY A 777 15.27 -20.26 -3.41
C GLY A 777 14.53 -21.35 -2.63
N ASN A 778 15.21 -22.45 -2.33
CA ASN A 778 14.69 -23.57 -1.54
C ASN A 778 14.99 -23.49 -0.04
N THR A 779 15.60 -22.41 0.43
CA THR A 779 15.95 -22.25 1.85
C THR A 779 15.05 -21.24 2.53
N VAL A 780 14.42 -21.66 3.61
CA VAL A 780 13.75 -20.77 4.56
C VAL A 780 14.75 -20.35 5.61
N THR A 781 14.78 -19.07 5.96
CA THR A 781 15.38 -18.56 7.20
C THR A 781 14.29 -18.06 8.13
N ILE A 782 14.30 -18.51 9.38
CA ILE A 782 13.38 -18.18 10.45
C ILE A 782 14.21 -17.52 11.56
N LYS A 783 13.89 -16.27 11.89
CA LYS A 783 14.56 -15.54 12.95
C LYS A 783 13.76 -15.65 14.25
N PRO A 784 14.29 -16.31 15.31
CA PRO A 784 13.70 -16.22 16.64
C PRO A 784 13.65 -14.78 17.12
N HIS A 785 12.65 -14.43 17.94
CA HIS A 785 12.62 -13.12 18.57
C HIS A 785 13.85 -12.92 19.46
N ALA A 786 14.26 -11.67 19.67
CA ALA A 786 15.44 -11.37 20.46
C ALA A 786 15.31 -11.87 21.91
N ASN A 787 16.44 -12.35 22.47
CA ASN A 787 16.57 -12.78 23.86
C ASN A 787 15.69 -13.98 24.28
N LYS A 788 15.26 -14.83 23.35
CA LYS A 788 14.42 -16.01 23.65
C LYS A 788 15.20 -17.23 24.10
N LEU A 789 16.40 -17.45 23.56
CA LEU A 789 17.22 -18.62 23.90
C LEU A 789 18.18 -18.30 25.05
N ALA A 790 18.35 -19.25 25.95
CA ALA A 790 19.28 -19.21 27.08
C ALA A 790 20.51 -20.06 26.76
N TYR A 791 21.63 -19.75 27.41
CA TYR A 791 22.85 -20.57 27.35
C TYR A 791 22.66 -21.95 28.02
N GLY A 792 23.43 -22.94 27.57
CA GLY A 792 23.49 -24.29 28.13
C GLY A 792 22.17 -25.05 28.07
N THR A 793 21.30 -24.70 27.13
CA THR A 793 19.93 -25.19 27.08
C THR A 793 19.67 -25.88 25.74
N GLU A 794 19.05 -27.06 25.80
CA GLU A 794 18.61 -27.80 24.62
C GLU A 794 17.18 -27.40 24.23
N TYR A 795 16.98 -27.13 22.94
CA TYR A 795 15.71 -26.74 22.35
C TYR A 795 15.34 -27.68 21.20
N TYR A 796 14.05 -27.73 20.86
CA TYR A 796 13.60 -28.29 19.59
C TYR A 796 12.63 -27.34 18.87
N VAL A 797 12.68 -27.38 17.54
CA VAL A 797 11.86 -26.57 16.64
C VAL A 797 10.66 -27.38 16.19
N ALA A 798 9.47 -26.77 16.25
CA ALA A 798 8.26 -27.33 15.66
C ALA A 798 7.65 -26.33 14.66
N ILE A 799 7.31 -26.80 13.47
CA ILE A 799 6.67 -26.03 12.40
C ILE A 799 5.32 -26.67 12.11
N SER A 800 4.23 -25.94 12.31
CA SER A 800 2.89 -26.43 11.99
C SER A 800 2.75 -26.86 10.53
N ASN A 801 1.85 -27.82 10.29
CA ASN A 801 1.38 -28.09 8.93
C ASN A 801 0.77 -26.81 8.33
N GLY A 802 1.05 -26.56 7.05
CA GLY A 802 0.54 -25.39 6.33
C GLY A 802 1.38 -24.12 6.48
N VAL A 803 2.42 -24.10 7.33
CA VAL A 803 3.38 -22.98 7.38
C VAL A 803 4.19 -22.89 6.08
N PHE A 804 4.70 -24.03 5.60
CA PHE A 804 5.34 -24.14 4.29
C PHE A 804 4.56 -25.12 3.43
N THR A 805 4.14 -24.68 2.24
CA THR A 805 3.33 -25.45 1.30
C THR A 805 4.08 -25.68 -0.01
N GLY A 806 3.65 -26.69 -0.77
CA GLY A 806 4.26 -27.01 -2.08
C GLY A 806 5.69 -27.54 -2.02
N ALA A 807 6.17 -27.92 -0.83
CA ALA A 807 7.55 -28.34 -0.60
C ALA A 807 7.66 -29.83 -0.25
N THR A 808 8.80 -30.41 -0.60
CA THR A 808 9.22 -31.73 -0.13
C THR A 808 10.56 -31.62 0.60
N LEU A 809 10.80 -32.55 1.51
CA LEU A 809 12.06 -32.68 2.23
C LEU A 809 12.52 -34.15 2.16
N GLY A 810 13.63 -34.40 1.46
CA GLY A 810 14.11 -35.76 1.20
C GLY A 810 13.13 -36.59 0.37
N GLY A 811 12.46 -35.96 -0.60
CA GLY A 811 11.43 -36.56 -1.46
C GLY A 811 10.07 -36.78 -0.78
N THR A 812 9.95 -36.47 0.50
CA THR A 812 8.69 -36.63 1.26
C THR A 812 7.95 -35.28 1.33
N PRO A 813 6.64 -35.21 1.04
CA PRO A 813 5.85 -34.00 1.22
C PRO A 813 6.01 -33.39 2.61
N PHE A 814 6.27 -32.09 2.67
CA PHE A 814 6.40 -31.38 3.94
C PHE A 814 5.02 -31.05 4.51
N VAL A 815 4.70 -31.61 5.68
CA VAL A 815 3.42 -31.42 6.39
C VAL A 815 3.64 -30.93 7.82
N GLY A 816 4.74 -30.19 8.01
CA GLY A 816 5.20 -29.72 9.32
C GLY A 816 6.16 -30.68 10.01
N ILE A 817 6.92 -30.14 10.97
CA ILE A 817 7.84 -30.90 11.82
C ILE A 817 7.45 -30.67 13.28
N GLY A 818 7.35 -31.71 14.08
CA GLY A 818 7.07 -31.58 15.52
C GLY A 818 8.15 -32.24 16.36
N ALA A 819 7.86 -32.45 17.64
CA ALA A 819 8.81 -33.07 18.59
C ALA A 819 9.39 -34.41 18.08
N LEU A 820 8.59 -35.23 17.38
CA LEU A 820 9.04 -36.51 16.82
C LEU A 820 10.02 -36.37 15.65
N GLY A 821 9.98 -35.23 14.95
CA GLY A 821 10.93 -34.93 13.87
C GLY A 821 12.33 -34.57 14.36
N ASP A 822 12.48 -34.32 15.66
CA ASP A 822 13.74 -34.14 16.39
C ASP A 822 14.74 -33.15 15.76
N TRP A 823 14.22 -32.04 15.21
CA TRP A 823 15.08 -30.88 14.94
C TRP A 823 15.39 -30.18 16.25
N SER A 824 16.37 -30.73 16.98
CA SER A 824 16.86 -30.19 18.25
C SER A 824 18.27 -29.63 18.13
N PHE A 825 18.64 -28.73 19.05
CA PHE A 825 20.00 -28.19 19.18
C PHE A 825 20.26 -27.70 20.60
N THR A 826 21.52 -27.70 21.01
CA THR A 826 21.98 -27.21 22.32
C THR A 826 22.76 -25.91 22.14
N THR A 827 22.36 -24.88 22.86
CA THR A 827 23.07 -23.60 22.88
C THR A 827 24.39 -23.73 23.66
N ARG A 828 25.33 -22.81 23.41
CA ARG A 828 26.63 -22.76 24.12
C ARG A 828 26.45 -22.78 25.63
N ALA A 829 27.34 -23.48 26.32
CA ALA A 829 27.27 -23.64 27.78
C ALA A 829 27.33 -22.31 28.56
N ALA A 830 28.01 -21.30 28.01
CA ALA A 830 28.17 -19.99 28.62
C ALA A 830 28.25 -18.89 27.56
N ALA A 831 28.02 -17.65 28.00
CA ALA A 831 28.28 -16.46 27.19
C ALA A 831 29.79 -16.32 26.88
N PRO A 832 30.14 -15.57 25.83
CA PRO A 832 31.54 -15.20 25.58
C PRO A 832 32.19 -14.60 26.83
N SER A 833 33.48 -14.91 27.05
CA SER A 833 34.24 -14.33 28.16
C SER A 833 34.23 -12.79 28.07
N SER A 834 34.20 -12.12 29.22
CA SER A 834 34.28 -10.65 29.26
C SER A 834 35.56 -10.15 28.58
N GLY A 835 35.40 -9.15 27.73
CA GLY A 835 36.45 -8.63 26.88
C GLY A 835 35.94 -7.45 26.04
N ASN A 836 36.80 -6.94 25.16
CA ASN A 836 36.49 -5.78 24.32
C ASN A 836 36.55 -6.10 22.82
N SER A 837 36.59 -7.37 22.44
CA SER A 837 36.61 -7.82 21.05
C SER A 837 35.71 -9.03 20.88
N PHE A 838 34.72 -8.92 20.00
CA PHE A 838 33.76 -9.98 19.70
C PHE A 838 33.64 -10.19 18.20
N THR A 839 33.21 -11.38 17.80
CA THR A 839 33.03 -11.77 16.40
C THR A 839 31.58 -12.15 16.11
N VAL A 840 31.09 -11.75 14.93
CA VAL A 840 29.74 -12.05 14.43
C VAL A 840 29.83 -12.85 13.14
N GLY A 841 29.03 -13.91 13.01
CA GLY A 841 28.84 -14.67 11.79
C GLY A 841 28.22 -16.05 12.02
N ASP A 842 27.75 -16.70 10.95
CA ASP A 842 27.03 -17.99 10.98
C ASP A 842 27.89 -19.21 11.40
N SER A 843 29.21 -19.03 11.55
CA SER A 843 30.13 -20.13 11.88
C SER A 843 30.14 -20.43 13.38
N ALA A 844 30.28 -21.69 13.77
CA ALA A 844 30.26 -22.12 15.16
C ALA A 844 31.47 -21.67 16.00
N ASP A 845 32.44 -20.96 15.42
CA ASP A 845 33.60 -20.37 16.12
C ASP A 845 33.45 -18.87 16.41
N THR A 846 32.40 -18.22 15.92
CA THR A 846 32.11 -16.80 16.24
C THR A 846 31.46 -16.68 17.62
N ASP A 847 31.49 -15.51 18.23
CA ASP A 847 30.83 -15.26 19.52
C ASP A 847 29.31 -15.17 19.39
N PHE A 848 28.85 -14.54 18.31
CA PHE A 848 27.45 -14.26 18.02
C PHE A 848 27.10 -14.60 16.56
N ALA A 849 25.86 -15.00 16.31
CA ALA A 849 25.37 -15.20 14.95
C ALA A 849 24.87 -13.89 14.31
N THR A 850 24.46 -12.92 15.14
CA THR A 850 23.84 -11.67 14.71
C THR A 850 24.56 -10.46 15.30
N VAL A 851 24.50 -9.33 14.60
CA VAL A 851 25.06 -8.06 15.08
C VAL A 851 24.23 -7.55 16.26
N GLN A 852 22.90 -7.71 16.24
CA GLN A 852 22.07 -7.29 17.38
C GLN A 852 22.34 -8.12 18.65
N GLY A 853 22.62 -9.41 18.53
CA GLY A 853 23.00 -10.25 19.67
C GLY A 853 24.27 -9.77 20.34
N ALA A 854 25.29 -9.43 19.54
CA ALA A 854 26.52 -8.82 20.04
C ALA A 854 26.26 -7.46 20.70
N LEU A 855 25.43 -6.59 20.08
CA LEU A 855 25.05 -5.30 20.65
C LEU A 855 24.31 -5.43 22.00
N ASN A 856 23.35 -6.35 22.09
CA ASN A 856 22.64 -6.64 23.35
C ASN A 856 23.61 -7.03 24.45
N PHE A 857 24.56 -7.92 24.14
CA PHE A 857 25.55 -8.38 25.11
C PHE A 857 26.46 -7.24 25.59
N VAL A 858 27.02 -6.43 24.69
CA VAL A 858 27.96 -5.35 25.09
C VAL A 858 27.25 -4.21 25.81
N MET A 859 26.00 -3.90 25.45
CA MET A 859 25.18 -2.92 26.17
C MET A 859 24.83 -3.38 27.60
N GLN A 860 24.76 -4.70 27.83
CA GLN A 860 24.45 -5.26 29.13
C GLN A 860 25.69 -5.42 30.03
N THR A 861 26.82 -5.82 29.44
CA THR A 861 27.96 -6.35 30.21
C THR A 861 29.13 -5.40 30.36
N LEU A 862 29.26 -4.40 29.47
CA LEU A 862 30.35 -3.43 29.51
C LEU A 862 29.88 -2.07 30.02
N GLY A 863 30.79 -1.32 30.65
CA GLY A 863 30.54 0.06 31.01
C GLY A 863 30.31 0.94 29.78
N ALA A 864 29.54 2.02 29.94
CA ALA A 864 29.19 2.92 28.84
C ALA A 864 30.43 3.38 28.05
N ALA A 865 31.49 3.79 28.74
CA ALA A 865 32.73 4.29 28.13
C ALA A 865 33.74 3.22 27.69
N ASP A 866 33.57 1.94 28.06
CA ASP A 866 34.57 0.90 27.79
C ASP A 866 34.65 0.64 26.27
N PRO A 867 35.80 0.79 25.60
CA PRO A 867 35.88 0.60 24.15
C PRO A 867 35.60 -0.86 23.79
N VAL A 868 34.90 -1.08 22.67
CA VAL A 868 34.60 -2.43 22.16
C VAL A 868 34.65 -2.49 20.64
N THR A 869 35.19 -3.58 20.10
CA THR A 869 35.16 -3.89 18.66
C THR A 869 34.34 -5.15 18.42
N ILE A 870 33.37 -5.07 17.51
CA ILE A 870 32.59 -6.19 17.01
C ILE A 870 32.99 -6.39 15.55
N THR A 871 33.68 -7.50 15.27
CA THR A 871 34.11 -7.87 13.92
C THR A 871 33.02 -8.70 13.24
N VAL A 872 32.46 -8.19 12.15
CA VAL A 872 31.37 -8.81 11.39
C VAL A 872 31.96 -9.56 10.19
N ARG A 873 31.88 -10.89 10.20
CA ARG A 873 32.36 -11.71 9.09
C ARG A 873 31.55 -11.46 7.82
N ASN A 874 32.11 -11.82 6.67
CA ASN A 874 31.38 -11.80 5.41
C ASN A 874 30.10 -12.65 5.51
N GLY A 875 28.99 -12.07 5.09
CA GLY A 875 27.65 -12.63 5.22
C GLY A 875 26.58 -11.55 5.00
N VAL A 876 25.36 -12.00 4.72
CA VAL A 876 24.17 -11.13 4.64
C VAL A 876 23.36 -11.29 5.92
N TYR A 877 23.38 -10.26 6.75
CA TYR A 877 22.70 -10.20 8.04
C TYR A 877 21.37 -9.47 7.85
N ASN A 878 20.28 -10.22 7.73
CA ASN A 878 18.95 -9.64 7.53
C ASN A 878 18.31 -9.25 8.87
N GLU A 879 18.68 -8.09 9.41
CA GLU A 879 18.27 -7.66 10.75
C GLU A 879 18.15 -6.15 10.95
N LEU A 880 17.32 -5.78 11.93
CA LEU A 880 17.23 -4.43 12.48
C LEU A 880 18.13 -4.31 13.70
N LEU A 881 18.76 -3.15 13.87
CA LEU A 881 19.76 -2.90 14.90
C LEU A 881 19.36 -1.75 15.85
N TYR A 882 19.82 -1.86 17.09
CA TYR A 882 19.60 -0.90 18.15
C TYR A 882 20.84 -0.79 19.05
N LEU A 883 21.35 0.42 19.18
CA LEU A 883 22.43 0.80 20.06
C LEU A 883 21.98 1.96 20.95
N ARG A 884 22.00 1.77 22.28
CA ARG A 884 21.71 2.83 23.24
C ARG A 884 22.58 2.79 24.48
N GLY A 885 23.10 3.96 24.87
CA GLY A 885 23.79 4.14 26.14
C GLY A 885 25.16 3.47 26.23
N LYS A 886 25.72 3.06 25.09
CA LYS A 886 27.02 2.41 25.01
C LYS A 886 27.90 3.18 24.02
N ASP A 887 28.94 3.81 24.54
CA ASP A 887 29.88 4.62 23.78
C ASP A 887 31.05 3.77 23.26
N ASN A 888 31.89 4.34 22.40
CA ASN A 888 33.14 3.74 21.91
C ASN A 888 32.94 2.34 21.28
N VAL A 889 31.87 2.17 20.50
CA VAL A 889 31.55 0.93 19.79
C VAL A 889 32.09 0.99 18.38
N THR A 890 32.90 0.00 17.99
CA THR A 890 33.33 -0.19 16.59
C THR A 890 32.65 -1.42 16.00
N LEU A 891 31.86 -1.24 14.95
CA LEU A 891 31.38 -2.32 14.09
C LEU A 891 32.31 -2.37 12.87
N LYS A 892 33.08 -3.45 12.74
CA LYS A 892 34.08 -3.61 11.69
C LYS A 892 33.74 -4.82 10.82
N GLY A 893 33.44 -4.61 9.54
CA GLY A 893 33.27 -5.72 8.61
C GLY A 893 34.60 -6.35 8.21
N GLU A 894 34.58 -7.65 7.92
CA GLU A 894 35.68 -8.38 7.31
C GLU A 894 35.98 -7.84 5.90
N SER A 895 34.92 -7.47 5.17
CA SER A 895 35.04 -6.72 3.94
C SER A 895 33.84 -5.79 3.74
N ARG A 896 34.09 -4.69 3.03
CA ARG A 896 33.08 -3.67 2.72
C ARG A 896 31.87 -4.24 1.97
N ASP A 897 32.11 -5.06 0.95
CA ASP A 897 31.07 -5.60 0.07
C ASP A 897 30.58 -6.99 0.47
N GLY A 898 31.27 -7.67 1.40
CA GLY A 898 30.89 -9.00 1.89
C GLY A 898 30.17 -8.99 3.24
N ALA A 899 30.45 -8.04 4.14
CA ALA A 899 29.72 -7.89 5.40
C ALA A 899 28.53 -6.93 5.22
N ILE A 900 27.38 -7.48 4.86
CA ILE A 900 26.18 -6.71 4.50
C ILE A 900 25.12 -6.87 5.58
N ILE A 901 24.81 -5.79 6.29
CA ILE A 901 23.66 -5.73 7.21
C ILE A 901 22.50 -5.07 6.47
N GLN A 902 21.37 -5.76 6.37
CA GLN A 902 20.24 -5.26 5.62
C GLN A 902 18.88 -5.57 6.24
N TYR A 903 17.87 -4.79 5.87
CA TYR A 903 16.48 -5.13 6.16
C TYR A 903 15.52 -4.35 5.24
N THR A 904 14.35 -4.90 4.95
CA THR A 904 13.25 -4.14 4.32
C THR A 904 12.49 -3.43 5.44
N ASN A 905 12.81 -2.16 5.69
CA ASN A 905 12.12 -1.36 6.71
C ASN A 905 11.68 -0.01 6.14
N TYR A 906 10.42 0.33 6.30
CA TYR A 906 9.83 1.52 5.68
C TYR A 906 8.72 2.10 6.53
N ASP A 907 8.36 3.35 6.26
CA ASP A 907 7.44 4.14 7.08
C ASP A 907 6.04 3.52 7.23
N THR A 908 5.52 2.81 6.24
CA THR A 908 4.25 2.06 6.42
C THR A 908 4.40 0.83 7.32
N LEU A 909 5.57 0.17 7.36
CA LEU A 909 5.82 -0.98 8.25
C LEU A 909 6.14 -0.52 9.68
N ASN A 910 7.05 0.44 9.82
CA ASN A 910 7.44 1.05 11.10
C ASN A 910 7.40 2.57 10.99
N THR A 911 6.31 3.19 11.44
CA THR A 911 6.05 4.61 11.19
C THR A 911 7.06 5.56 11.82
N GLY A 912 7.49 6.56 11.04
CA GLY A 912 8.37 7.64 11.46
C GLY A 912 9.83 7.22 11.63
N SER A 913 10.68 8.19 11.98
CA SER A 913 12.09 7.91 12.32
C SER A 913 12.23 7.04 13.59
N GLY A 914 11.21 7.06 14.46
CA GLY A 914 11.14 6.26 15.68
C GLY A 914 12.03 6.74 16.83
N ALA A 915 11.85 6.07 17.97
CA ALA A 915 12.66 6.23 19.18
C ALA A 915 12.60 4.94 20.01
N SER A 916 13.49 4.82 21.00
CA SER A 916 13.29 3.81 22.05
C SER A 916 12.09 4.14 22.95
N GLN A 917 11.59 3.11 23.62
CA GLN A 917 10.38 3.14 24.44
C GLN A 917 10.52 2.19 25.64
N ALA A 918 9.57 2.24 26.59
CA ALA A 918 9.54 1.28 27.68
C ALA A 918 9.15 -0.12 27.15
N SER A 919 9.73 -1.17 27.72
CA SER A 919 9.46 -2.54 27.26
C SER A 919 8.02 -2.99 27.48
N ALA A 920 7.31 -2.36 28.43
CA ALA A 920 5.91 -2.63 28.73
C ALA A 920 4.93 -1.98 27.74
N ASP A 921 5.40 -1.09 26.87
CA ASP A 921 4.54 -0.39 25.93
C ASP A 921 3.98 -1.36 24.86
N ALA A 922 2.66 -1.30 24.65
CA ALA A 922 1.95 -2.23 23.78
C ALA A 922 2.26 -1.99 22.29
N ALA A 923 2.30 -0.73 21.84
CA ALA A 923 2.55 -0.37 20.43
C ALA A 923 4.05 -0.30 20.10
N ALA A 924 4.42 -0.65 18.86
CA ALA A 924 5.77 -0.47 18.35
C ALA A 924 6.00 0.97 17.87
N ALA A 925 7.07 1.62 18.34
CA ALA A 925 7.48 2.98 17.94
C ALA A 925 8.96 3.07 17.53
N GLY A 926 9.62 1.94 17.28
CA GLY A 926 11.06 1.86 16.99
C GLY A 926 11.50 2.39 15.61
N GLY A 927 10.56 2.80 14.75
CA GLY A 927 10.83 3.50 13.48
C GLY A 927 11.49 2.69 12.38
N ARG A 928 11.66 3.32 11.22
CA ARG A 928 12.00 2.67 9.94
C ARG A 928 13.50 2.54 9.61
N ALA A 929 14.41 2.94 10.50
CA ALA A 929 15.84 2.78 10.26
C ALA A 929 16.29 1.31 10.35
N VAL A 930 17.28 0.90 9.56
CA VAL A 930 17.95 -0.40 9.80
C VAL A 930 18.69 -0.33 11.13
N LEU A 931 19.58 0.65 11.32
CA LEU A 931 20.27 0.91 12.57
C LEU A 931 19.75 2.19 13.25
N LEU A 932 19.17 2.04 14.44
CA LEU A 932 18.82 3.15 15.33
C LEU A 932 19.89 3.27 16.43
N VAL A 933 20.49 4.46 16.54
CA VAL A 933 21.48 4.78 17.57
C VAL A 933 20.95 5.93 18.40
N GLU A 934 20.93 5.76 19.72
CA GLU A 934 20.50 6.81 20.65
C GLU A 934 21.45 6.92 21.83
N ALA A 935 21.62 8.14 22.36
CA ALA A 935 22.36 8.37 23.61
C ALA A 935 23.72 7.62 23.68
N SER A 936 24.43 7.54 22.55
CA SER A 936 25.72 6.86 22.40
C SER A 936 26.68 7.78 21.66
N ASP A 937 27.94 7.85 22.11
CA ASP A 937 29.03 8.63 21.53
C ASP A 937 30.11 7.72 20.94
N MET A 938 30.84 8.19 19.94
CA MET A 938 31.93 7.46 19.28
C MET A 938 31.52 6.08 18.74
N LEU A 939 30.43 6.03 17.96
CA LEU A 939 30.16 4.88 17.10
C LEU A 939 31.10 4.92 15.88
N VAL A 940 31.78 3.82 15.59
CA VAL A 940 32.61 3.64 14.40
C VAL A 940 32.02 2.52 13.54
N LEU A 941 31.69 2.84 12.29
CA LEU A 941 31.32 1.88 11.24
C LEU A 941 32.49 1.77 10.27
N ASP A 942 33.14 0.61 10.18
CA ASP A 942 34.35 0.42 9.40
C ASP A 942 34.20 -0.76 8.44
N THR A 943 34.43 -0.55 7.15
CA THR A 943 34.58 -1.63 6.16
C THR A 943 33.37 -2.59 6.12
N LEU A 944 32.15 -2.05 6.07
CA LEU A 944 30.89 -2.81 6.00
C LEU A 944 29.84 -2.12 5.14
N THR A 945 28.74 -2.82 4.84
CA THR A 945 27.58 -2.27 4.14
C THR A 945 26.34 -2.26 5.04
N LEU A 946 25.66 -1.11 5.14
CA LEU A 946 24.28 -1.01 5.62
C LEU A 946 23.33 -0.79 4.45
N LYS A 947 22.27 -1.58 4.36
CA LYS A 947 21.31 -1.50 3.25
C LYS A 947 19.86 -1.61 3.72
N ASN A 948 19.05 -0.66 3.31
CA ASN A 948 17.60 -0.79 3.39
C ASN A 948 17.09 -1.27 2.03
N THR A 949 16.43 -2.42 2.00
CA THR A 949 16.00 -3.09 0.76
C THR A 949 14.64 -2.62 0.25
N THR A 950 14.03 -1.62 0.91
CA THR A 950 12.75 -1.04 0.50
C THR A 950 12.85 -0.41 -0.89
N LEU A 951 11.92 -0.76 -1.76
CA LEU A 951 11.70 -0.11 -3.06
C LEU A 951 10.54 0.87 -2.96
N ARG A 952 10.66 2.04 -3.60
CA ARG A 952 9.56 3.01 -3.63
C ARG A 952 8.38 2.46 -4.43
N SER A 953 7.16 2.72 -3.94
CA SER A 953 5.91 2.29 -4.56
C SER A 953 4.76 3.18 -4.10
N SER A 954 3.75 3.39 -4.94
CA SER A 954 2.53 4.10 -4.57
C SER A 954 1.68 3.36 -3.53
N ALA A 955 1.97 2.07 -3.28
CA ALA A 955 1.28 1.25 -2.29
C ALA A 955 1.78 1.44 -0.84
N ILE A 956 2.95 2.05 -0.65
CA ILE A 956 3.56 2.23 0.68
C ILE A 956 4.14 3.65 0.86
N SER A 957 4.22 4.09 2.11
CA SER A 957 5.11 5.19 2.50
C SER A 957 6.54 4.63 2.55
N ALA A 958 7.34 4.97 1.54
CA ALA A 958 8.60 4.31 1.23
C ALA A 958 9.86 4.97 1.83
N GLN A 959 9.70 5.92 2.78
CA GLN A 959 10.86 6.45 3.52
C GLN A 959 11.55 5.31 4.27
N ALA A 960 12.87 5.19 4.14
CA ALA A 960 13.58 3.98 4.50
C ALA A 960 15.06 4.25 4.85
N GLU A 961 15.35 4.64 6.09
CA GLU A 961 16.72 4.90 6.55
C GLU A 961 17.55 3.61 6.66
N THR A 962 18.83 3.68 6.32
CA THR A 962 19.84 2.70 6.75
C THR A 962 20.32 2.99 8.16
N LEU A 963 20.50 4.27 8.49
CA LEU A 963 21.02 4.74 9.76
C LEU A 963 20.24 5.96 10.24
N TYR A 964 19.77 5.89 11.48
CA TYR A 964 19.36 7.05 12.26
C TYR A 964 20.30 7.22 13.46
N PHE A 965 21.21 8.19 13.36
CA PHE A 965 22.10 8.57 14.46
C PHE A 965 21.48 9.72 15.26
N ASN A 966 20.79 9.37 16.34
CA ASN A 966 20.01 10.29 17.17
C ASN A 966 20.74 10.66 18.47
N ASN A 967 21.78 11.49 18.32
CA ASN A 967 22.46 12.10 19.47
C ASN A 967 22.97 13.50 19.10
N ASP A 968 22.48 14.54 19.78
CA ASP A 968 22.80 15.94 19.44
C ASP A 968 24.23 16.36 19.81
N SER A 969 24.88 15.65 20.72
CA SER A 969 26.27 15.87 21.14
C SER A 969 27.20 14.71 20.79
N GLY A 970 26.66 13.61 20.27
CA GLY A 970 27.41 12.39 19.97
C GLY A 970 28.22 12.51 18.68
N ARG A 971 29.21 11.63 18.57
CA ARG A 971 30.12 11.47 17.43
C ARG A 971 29.91 10.14 16.72
N LEU A 972 29.88 10.18 15.40
CA LEU A 972 29.83 9.04 14.50
C LEU A 972 31.02 9.08 13.53
N ILE A 973 31.71 7.96 13.34
CA ILE A 973 32.69 7.76 12.28
C ILE A 973 32.18 6.65 11.36
N ALA A 974 32.18 6.87 10.06
CA ALA A 974 31.95 5.85 9.05
C ALA A 974 33.11 5.89 8.04
N LYS A 975 33.90 4.81 7.96
CA LYS A 975 35.05 4.75 7.06
C LYS A 975 35.02 3.51 6.19
N ASN A 976 35.33 3.69 4.90
CA ASN A 976 35.32 2.62 3.91
C ASN A 976 34.01 1.80 3.92
N ALA A 977 32.87 2.45 4.14
CA ALA A 977 31.58 1.80 4.30
C ALA A 977 30.62 2.14 3.14
N ASN A 978 29.60 1.29 2.94
CA ASN A 978 28.50 1.56 2.00
C ASN A 978 27.17 1.75 2.72
N PHE A 979 26.35 2.68 2.22
CA PHE A 979 24.99 2.92 2.69
C PHE A 979 24.05 2.97 1.47
N TYR A 980 23.05 2.09 1.44
CA TYR A 980 22.10 1.97 0.34
C TYR A 980 20.65 2.07 0.81
N SER A 981 19.91 3.05 0.29
CA SER A 981 18.44 3.07 0.29
C SER A 981 17.97 3.93 -0.88
N GLU A 982 16.71 3.80 -1.31
CA GLU A 982 16.18 4.65 -2.37
C GLU A 982 15.70 6.02 -1.85
N GLN A 983 15.28 6.09 -0.58
CA GLN A 983 14.80 7.33 0.03
C GLN A 983 15.21 7.40 1.50
N ASP A 984 15.63 8.59 1.94
CA ASP A 984 16.01 8.89 3.33
C ASP A 984 17.20 8.04 3.84
N THR A 985 18.18 7.64 3.01
CA THR A 985 19.28 6.72 3.37
C THR A 985 19.95 7.00 4.72
N LEU A 986 20.28 8.26 5.03
CA LEU A 986 20.90 8.68 6.29
C LEU A 986 20.08 9.77 6.99
N ASN A 987 19.76 9.55 8.26
CA ASN A 987 19.23 10.57 9.18
C ASN A 987 20.26 10.85 10.29
N LEU A 988 20.85 12.04 10.30
CA LEU A 988 22.00 12.36 11.15
C LEU A 988 21.72 13.53 12.11
N LYS A 989 22.17 13.39 13.35
CA LYS A 989 22.28 14.46 14.36
C LYS A 989 23.72 14.53 14.88
N GLY A 990 24.03 15.56 15.67
CA GLY A 990 25.34 15.68 16.32
C GLY A 990 26.48 15.87 15.33
N TYR A 991 27.56 15.11 15.52
CA TYR A 991 28.81 15.22 14.76
C TYR A 991 29.10 13.91 14.03
N ALA A 992 29.30 13.95 12.72
CA ALA A 992 29.55 12.75 11.93
C ALA A 992 30.69 12.95 10.93
N TRP A 993 31.57 11.96 10.80
CA TRP A 993 32.63 11.94 9.81
C TRP A 993 32.53 10.68 8.96
N PHE A 994 32.30 10.88 7.66
CA PHE A 994 32.30 9.85 6.64
C PHE A 994 33.57 10.00 5.80
N TRP A 995 34.36 8.94 5.68
CA TRP A 995 35.62 8.94 4.92
C TRP A 995 35.66 7.78 3.93
N GLN A 996 35.98 8.07 2.66
CA GLN A 996 36.06 7.08 1.57
C GLN A 996 34.88 6.11 1.49
N SER A 997 33.70 6.60 1.84
CA SER A 997 32.46 5.82 1.93
C SER A 997 31.54 6.12 0.74
N LEU A 998 30.61 5.21 0.46
CA LEU A 998 29.56 5.37 -0.54
C LEU A 998 28.22 5.57 0.16
N VAL A 999 27.50 6.62 -0.21
CA VAL A 999 26.10 6.82 0.16
C VAL A 999 25.27 6.89 -1.10
N ALA A 1000 24.31 6.00 -1.24
CA ALA A 1000 23.45 5.92 -2.42
C ALA A 1000 21.97 6.12 -2.07
N GLY A 1001 21.25 6.84 -2.94
CA GLY A 1001 19.79 6.99 -2.88
C GLY A 1001 19.23 7.94 -3.94
N ASN A 1002 17.92 8.20 -3.91
CA ASN A 1002 17.23 9.04 -4.89
C ASN A 1002 16.61 10.28 -4.23
N VAL A 1003 15.78 10.10 -3.20
CA VAL A 1003 15.03 11.21 -2.57
C VAL A 1003 15.51 11.48 -1.15
N ASP A 1004 15.90 12.73 -0.87
CA ASP A 1004 16.34 13.24 0.44
C ASP A 1004 17.29 12.30 1.17
N PHE A 1005 18.16 11.60 0.43
CA PHE A 1005 18.81 10.42 0.96
C PHE A 1005 19.90 10.75 2.00
N ILE A 1006 20.25 12.02 2.17
CA ILE A 1006 21.03 12.52 3.31
C ILE A 1006 20.25 13.67 3.97
N TRP A 1007 19.78 13.46 5.20
CA TRP A 1007 18.98 14.45 5.90
C TRP A 1007 19.18 14.40 7.42
N GLY A 1008 18.54 15.35 8.13
CA GLY A 1008 18.55 15.41 9.59
C GLY A 1008 19.17 16.70 10.14
N SER A 1009 19.36 16.73 11.47
CA SER A 1009 19.71 17.94 12.23
C SER A 1009 21.15 17.95 12.74
N SER A 1010 22.11 17.57 11.89
CA SER A 1010 23.53 17.54 12.25
C SER A 1010 24.07 18.92 12.63
N ARG A 1011 24.91 18.98 13.66
CA ARG A 1011 25.75 20.14 14.00
C ARG A 1011 26.85 20.29 12.96
N ALA A 1012 27.51 19.17 12.64
CA ALA A 1012 28.47 19.06 11.56
C ALA A 1012 28.55 17.60 11.08
N ALA A 1013 28.27 17.35 9.81
CA ALA A 1013 28.49 16.08 9.14
C ALA A 1013 29.45 16.29 7.97
N LEU A 1014 30.65 15.72 8.05
CA LEU A 1014 31.69 15.82 7.03
C LEU A 1014 31.75 14.54 6.20
N PHE A 1015 31.55 14.66 4.89
CA PHE A 1015 31.78 13.62 3.89
C PHE A 1015 33.09 13.95 3.16
N GLU A 1016 34.15 13.24 3.50
CA GLU A 1016 35.51 13.48 3.02
C GLU A 1016 35.93 12.35 2.06
N GLU A 1017 36.24 12.72 0.81
CA GLU A 1017 36.60 11.75 -0.24
C GLU A 1017 35.54 10.66 -0.49
N CYS A 1018 34.27 10.99 -0.22
CA CYS A 1018 33.16 10.07 -0.38
C CYS A 1018 32.62 10.05 -1.81
N GLU A 1019 31.91 8.98 -2.12
CA GLU A 1019 31.00 8.92 -3.26
C GLU A 1019 29.56 9.09 -2.79
N ILE A 1020 28.86 10.04 -3.39
CA ILE A 1020 27.44 10.27 -3.16
C ILE A 1020 26.74 9.93 -4.48
N ARG A 1021 26.05 8.79 -4.52
CA ARG A 1021 25.50 8.23 -5.76
C ARG A 1021 23.99 8.37 -5.82
N SER A 1022 23.51 9.19 -6.75
CA SER A 1022 22.09 9.24 -7.09
C SER A 1022 21.70 7.98 -7.85
N VAL A 1023 20.68 7.26 -7.40
CA VAL A 1023 20.20 6.06 -8.09
C VAL A 1023 18.86 6.31 -8.76
N GLY A 1024 18.54 5.61 -9.86
CA GLY A 1024 17.25 5.74 -10.53
C GLY A 1024 16.04 5.50 -9.60
N ASP A 1025 14.94 6.19 -9.88
CA ASP A 1025 13.70 6.13 -9.11
C ASP A 1025 12.84 4.95 -9.59
N THR A 1026 12.54 4.02 -8.69
CA THR A 1026 11.69 2.85 -8.94
C THR A 1026 10.30 3.24 -9.45
N THR A 1027 9.82 4.42 -9.07
CA THR A 1027 8.48 4.92 -9.41
C THR A 1027 8.45 5.87 -10.61
N SER A 1028 9.61 6.30 -11.12
CA SER A 1028 9.68 7.27 -12.22
C SER A 1028 10.97 7.17 -13.01
N SER A 1029 10.87 6.95 -14.32
CA SER A 1029 12.03 6.97 -15.22
C SER A 1029 12.60 8.38 -15.48
N THR A 1030 11.92 9.43 -15.03
CA THR A 1030 12.31 10.83 -15.30
C THR A 1030 12.79 11.58 -14.05
N SER A 1031 12.69 10.97 -12.88
CA SER A 1031 13.01 11.60 -11.59
C SER A 1031 14.48 11.37 -11.21
N GLY A 1032 15.21 12.45 -10.93
CA GLY A 1032 16.55 12.38 -10.32
C GLY A 1032 16.58 12.72 -8.83
N GLY A 1033 15.44 13.05 -8.22
CA GLY A 1033 15.31 13.28 -6.80
C GLY A 1033 16.20 14.41 -6.22
N TYR A 1034 16.53 14.28 -4.94
CA TYR A 1034 17.24 15.29 -4.13
C TYR A 1034 18.28 14.61 -3.25
N ILE A 1035 19.51 15.11 -3.24
CA ILE A 1035 20.57 14.54 -2.39
C ILE A 1035 20.32 14.89 -0.92
N LEU A 1036 20.08 16.17 -0.63
CA LEU A 1036 20.00 16.66 0.75
C LEU A 1036 18.69 17.35 1.12
N GLN A 1037 18.31 17.19 2.40
CA GLN A 1037 17.38 18.06 3.10
C GLN A 1037 17.90 18.35 4.52
N ALA A 1038 18.66 19.43 4.66
CA ALA A 1038 19.31 19.79 5.92
C ALA A 1038 18.33 20.41 6.92
N ARG A 1039 18.56 20.15 8.22
CA ARG A 1039 17.80 20.75 9.33
C ARG A 1039 18.73 21.18 10.46
N ALA A 1040 19.84 21.83 10.13
CA ALA A 1040 20.83 22.26 11.13
C ALA A 1040 20.14 23.14 12.17
N ALA A 1041 20.42 22.90 13.45
CA ALA A 1041 19.63 23.52 14.51
C ALA A 1041 20.08 24.94 14.88
N ASN A 1042 21.24 25.41 14.41
CA ASN A 1042 21.65 26.81 14.50
C ASN A 1042 22.18 27.35 13.16
N ALA A 1043 22.06 28.65 12.94
CA ALA A 1043 22.63 29.33 11.77
C ALA A 1043 24.13 29.12 11.62
N THR A 1044 24.86 29.03 12.74
CA THR A 1044 26.33 28.90 12.79
C THR A 1044 26.82 27.45 12.72
N ASP A 1045 25.92 26.47 12.87
CA ASP A 1045 26.28 25.06 12.72
C ASP A 1045 26.79 24.82 11.30
N LYS A 1046 27.83 23.99 11.12
CA LYS A 1046 28.34 23.69 9.77
C LYS A 1046 27.31 22.94 8.93
N GLY A 1047 26.43 22.17 9.56
CA GLY A 1047 25.44 21.34 8.87
C GLY A 1047 26.15 20.23 8.09
N TYR A 1048 25.90 20.12 6.79
CA TYR A 1048 26.49 19.09 5.94
C TYR A 1048 27.63 19.65 5.09
N VAL A 1049 28.80 19.02 5.12
CA VAL A 1049 29.99 19.44 4.37
C VAL A 1049 30.48 18.27 3.53
N PHE A 1050 30.65 18.48 2.24
CA PHE A 1050 31.24 17.52 1.30
C PHE A 1050 32.58 18.07 0.85
N LEU A 1051 33.66 17.42 1.28
CA LEU A 1051 35.03 17.85 1.03
C LEU A 1051 35.73 16.84 0.11
N ASN A 1052 36.21 17.30 -1.05
CA ASN A 1052 36.93 16.48 -2.04
C ASN A 1052 36.13 15.22 -2.48
N SER A 1053 34.81 15.26 -2.36
CA SER A 1053 33.91 14.15 -2.67
C SER A 1053 33.48 14.15 -4.13
N ARG A 1054 32.80 13.08 -4.58
CA ARG A 1054 32.21 13.00 -5.92
C ARG A 1054 30.71 12.72 -5.86
N LEU A 1055 29.95 13.37 -6.74
CA LEU A 1055 28.54 13.09 -7.00
C LEU A 1055 28.44 12.33 -8.32
N THR A 1056 27.95 11.10 -8.26
CA THR A 1056 27.83 10.17 -9.38
C THR A 1056 26.40 9.70 -9.51
N HIS A 1057 26.07 8.98 -10.58
CA HIS A 1057 24.77 8.33 -10.72
C HIS A 1057 24.90 6.84 -11.05
N GLY A 1058 23.79 6.12 -10.99
CA GLY A 1058 23.70 4.74 -11.43
C GLY A 1058 22.27 4.20 -11.44
N PRO A 1059 22.08 2.96 -11.91
CA PRO A 1059 20.77 2.35 -12.01
C PRO A 1059 20.10 2.21 -10.64
N GLY A 1060 18.78 2.42 -10.62
CA GLY A 1060 17.93 2.21 -9.45
C GLY A 1060 17.81 0.74 -9.04
N PRO A 1061 17.50 0.45 -7.76
CA PRO A 1061 17.32 -0.92 -7.28
C PRO A 1061 16.00 -1.57 -7.74
N GLY A 1062 15.07 -0.79 -8.31
CA GLY A 1062 13.77 -1.26 -8.78
C GLY A 1062 13.82 -2.06 -10.09
N PRO A 1063 12.76 -2.81 -10.43
CA PRO A 1063 12.71 -3.72 -11.58
C PRO A 1063 12.83 -3.03 -12.95
N LEU A 1064 12.62 -1.71 -13.01
CA LEU A 1064 12.83 -0.92 -14.21
C LEU A 1064 14.32 -0.65 -14.49
N HIS A 1065 15.20 -0.84 -13.50
CA HIS A 1065 16.66 -0.69 -13.56
C HIS A 1065 17.18 0.56 -14.30
N GLY A 1066 16.38 1.62 -14.36
CA GLY A 1066 16.73 2.86 -15.06
C GLY A 1066 17.83 3.63 -14.33
N ASP A 1067 18.70 4.28 -15.08
CA ASP A 1067 19.66 5.25 -14.57
C ASP A 1067 18.99 6.63 -14.38
N VAL A 1068 19.67 7.53 -13.68
CA VAL A 1068 19.20 8.90 -13.45
C VAL A 1068 19.37 9.74 -14.73
N PRO A 1069 18.32 10.45 -15.21
CA PRO A 1069 18.46 11.32 -16.36
C PRO A 1069 19.43 12.48 -16.13
N ALA A 1070 20.09 12.94 -17.20
CA ALA A 1070 20.95 14.12 -17.16
C ALA A 1070 20.18 15.35 -16.64
N GLY A 1071 20.80 16.10 -15.72
CA GLY A 1071 20.22 17.32 -15.13
C GLY A 1071 18.97 17.12 -14.26
N ALA A 1072 18.63 15.88 -13.86
CA ALA A 1072 17.40 15.59 -13.12
C ALA A 1072 17.54 15.62 -11.59
N THR A 1073 18.78 15.53 -11.06
CA THR A 1073 19.05 15.53 -9.62
C THR A 1073 19.39 16.91 -9.09
N TYR A 1074 18.82 17.27 -7.95
CA TYR A 1074 19.15 18.52 -7.26
C TYR A 1074 20.06 18.26 -6.06
N LEU A 1075 20.98 19.19 -5.82
CA LEU A 1075 21.93 19.15 -4.70
C LEU A 1075 21.21 19.14 -3.34
N ALA A 1076 20.15 19.95 -3.20
CA ALA A 1076 19.33 19.94 -1.99
C ALA A 1076 17.96 20.56 -2.26
N ARG A 1077 17.03 20.32 -1.33
CA ARG A 1077 15.79 21.06 -1.15
C ARG A 1077 15.59 21.49 0.30
N SER A 1078 14.72 22.48 0.52
CA SER A 1078 14.38 22.98 1.84
C SER A 1078 13.19 22.23 2.47
N ALA A 1079 13.22 22.06 3.79
CA ALA A 1079 12.07 21.59 4.56
C ALA A 1079 10.97 22.67 4.73
N GLY A 1080 11.25 23.92 4.33
CA GLY A 1080 10.33 25.05 4.42
C GLY A 1080 10.00 25.50 5.84
N ASN A 1081 10.86 25.18 6.80
CA ASN A 1081 10.65 25.45 8.22
C ASN A 1081 11.75 26.37 8.76
N THR A 1082 11.36 27.53 9.27
CA THR A 1082 12.28 28.55 9.81
C THR A 1082 12.90 28.19 11.15
N ALA A 1083 12.48 27.09 11.79
CA ALA A 1083 13.08 26.58 13.02
C ALA A 1083 14.46 25.90 12.80
N TYR A 1084 14.81 25.59 11.56
CA TYR A 1084 16.08 24.95 11.21
C TYR A 1084 16.73 25.65 10.02
N TRP A 1085 18.04 25.47 9.87
CA TRP A 1085 18.87 26.08 8.83
C TRP A 1085 19.31 25.04 7.80
N ASP A 1086 19.20 25.40 6.52
CA ASP A 1086 19.62 24.64 5.36
C ASP A 1086 21.13 24.75 5.11
N ASN A 1087 21.93 24.52 6.15
CA ASN A 1087 23.38 24.65 6.10
C ASN A 1087 24.02 23.46 5.37
N ILE A 1088 24.49 23.70 4.14
CA ILE A 1088 25.16 22.72 3.28
C ILE A 1088 26.36 23.38 2.61
N ALA A 1089 27.48 22.67 2.46
CA ALA A 1089 28.65 23.15 1.72
C ALA A 1089 29.27 22.03 0.85
N PHE A 1090 29.42 22.28 -0.46
CA PHE A 1090 30.22 21.46 -1.36
C PHE A 1090 31.56 22.14 -1.64
N ILE A 1091 32.67 21.47 -1.30
CA ILE A 1091 34.03 22.01 -1.36
C ILE A 1091 34.90 21.07 -2.21
N ASN A 1092 35.35 21.57 -3.36
CA ASN A 1092 36.13 20.80 -4.35
C ASN A 1092 35.41 19.50 -4.76
N THR A 1093 34.09 19.56 -4.91
CA THR A 1093 33.27 18.39 -5.23
C THR A 1093 33.22 18.17 -6.74
N ARG A 1094 33.52 16.94 -7.17
CA ARG A 1094 33.37 16.52 -8.57
C ARG A 1094 31.94 16.08 -8.84
N MET A 1095 31.30 16.56 -9.90
CA MET A 1095 29.89 16.28 -10.19
C MET A 1095 29.70 15.70 -11.60
N ASP A 1096 28.87 14.69 -11.71
CA ASP A 1096 28.45 14.09 -12.99
C ASP A 1096 27.24 14.81 -13.60
N SER A 1097 26.93 14.48 -14.86
CA SER A 1097 25.94 15.12 -15.73
C SER A 1097 24.49 15.05 -15.23
N HIS A 1098 24.16 14.14 -14.32
CA HIS A 1098 22.85 14.03 -13.69
C HIS A 1098 22.48 15.23 -12.79
N ILE A 1099 23.45 16.02 -12.32
CA ILE A 1099 23.17 17.19 -11.48
C ILE A 1099 22.58 18.32 -12.30
N ALA A 1100 21.42 18.83 -11.87
CA ALA A 1100 20.73 19.96 -12.48
C ALA A 1100 21.64 21.20 -12.54
N THR A 1101 21.59 21.91 -13.67
CA THR A 1101 22.38 23.13 -13.87
C THR A 1101 22.11 24.18 -12.79
N VAL A 1102 20.84 24.33 -12.38
CA VAL A 1102 20.44 25.25 -11.29
C VAL A 1102 20.97 24.84 -9.92
N GLY A 1103 21.39 23.57 -9.77
CA GLY A 1103 21.96 22.98 -8.56
C GLY A 1103 20.95 22.76 -7.45
N TRP A 1104 20.45 23.84 -6.87
CA TRP A 1104 19.59 23.81 -5.68
C TRP A 1104 18.13 23.99 -6.05
N ALA A 1105 17.25 23.23 -5.41
CA ALA A 1105 15.82 23.36 -5.59
C ALA A 1105 15.24 24.41 -4.62
N SER A 1106 15.51 25.68 -4.91
CA SER A 1106 15.00 26.84 -4.15
C SER A 1106 13.53 27.14 -4.44
N ALA A 1107 12.97 28.17 -3.78
CA ALA A 1107 11.66 28.72 -4.14
C ALA A 1107 11.56 28.99 -5.65
N GLY A 1108 10.49 28.46 -6.27
CA GLY A 1108 10.25 28.56 -7.71
C GLY A 1108 10.85 27.42 -8.55
N VAL A 1109 11.73 26.59 -7.99
CA VAL A 1109 12.27 25.38 -8.65
C VAL A 1109 11.48 24.17 -8.18
N ASN A 1110 10.81 23.47 -9.10
CA ASN A 1110 10.04 22.26 -8.83
C ASN A 1110 9.05 22.37 -7.64
N GLY A 1111 8.43 23.54 -7.47
CA GLY A 1111 7.48 23.81 -6.38
C GLY A 1111 8.06 23.73 -4.96
N GLN A 1112 9.38 23.79 -4.80
CA GLN A 1112 10.02 23.70 -3.48
C GLN A 1112 9.88 25.00 -2.68
N PRO A 1113 9.87 24.93 -1.33
CA PRO A 1113 9.82 26.12 -0.48
C PRO A 1113 11.15 26.88 -0.47
N ALA A 1114 11.14 28.10 0.07
CA ALA A 1114 12.36 28.87 0.28
C ALA A 1114 13.28 28.19 1.30
N PRO A 1115 14.62 28.23 1.12
CA PRO A 1115 15.56 27.83 2.16
C PRO A 1115 15.58 28.81 3.33
N ASN A 1116 16.13 28.35 4.46
CA ASN A 1116 16.48 29.17 5.61
C ASN A 1116 18.00 29.13 5.85
N PRO A 1117 18.72 30.26 5.73
CA PRO A 1117 18.22 31.58 5.38
C PRO A 1117 17.78 31.62 3.91
N ALA A 1118 16.84 32.52 3.60
CA ALA A 1118 16.38 32.72 2.22
C ALA A 1118 17.52 33.23 1.30
N VAL A 1119 18.49 33.94 1.87
CA VAL A 1119 19.70 34.39 1.20
C VAL A 1119 20.90 33.77 1.90
N ALA A 1120 21.61 32.88 1.21
CA ALA A 1120 22.81 32.26 1.72
C ALA A 1120 23.97 33.26 1.87
N THR A 1121 24.85 32.98 2.81
CA THR A 1121 26.08 33.74 3.10
C THR A 1121 27.25 32.77 3.26
N ALA A 1122 28.47 33.28 3.43
CA ALA A 1122 29.61 32.42 3.79
C ALA A 1122 29.36 31.62 5.09
N ALA A 1123 28.60 32.20 6.04
CA ALA A 1123 28.35 31.62 7.36
C ALA A 1123 27.21 30.59 7.38
N SER A 1124 26.16 30.76 6.57
CA SER A 1124 24.92 29.96 6.65
C SER A 1124 24.21 29.85 5.30
N GLY A 1125 23.46 28.76 5.10
CA GLY A 1125 22.75 28.40 3.87
C GLY A 1125 23.53 27.42 2.98
N TRP A 1126 23.06 27.30 1.75
CA TRP A 1126 23.69 26.48 0.71
C TRP A 1126 24.94 27.17 0.16
N ARG A 1127 26.07 26.48 0.17
CA ARG A 1127 27.38 27.02 -0.17
C ARG A 1127 28.15 26.10 -1.12
N GLU A 1128 28.95 26.69 -1.99
CA GLU A 1128 29.74 25.93 -2.97
C GLU A 1128 31.10 26.59 -3.24
N TYR A 1129 32.16 25.79 -3.40
CA TYR A 1129 33.50 26.22 -3.78
C TYR A 1129 34.19 25.18 -4.65
N GLY A 1130 34.81 25.60 -5.75
CA GLY A 1130 35.75 24.77 -6.51
C GLY A 1130 35.16 23.50 -7.14
N SER A 1131 33.84 23.43 -7.33
CA SER A 1131 33.20 22.27 -7.96
C SER A 1131 33.65 22.11 -9.41
N THR A 1132 33.91 20.86 -9.80
CA THR A 1132 34.30 20.51 -11.18
C THR A 1132 33.41 19.40 -11.72
N THR A 1133 33.44 19.17 -13.03
CA THR A 1133 32.94 17.92 -13.63
C THR A 1133 33.78 16.73 -13.13
N LEU A 1134 33.34 15.50 -13.40
CA LEU A 1134 34.16 14.31 -13.14
C LEU A 1134 35.50 14.32 -13.90
N SER A 1135 35.56 14.96 -15.07
CA SER A 1135 36.80 15.15 -15.86
C SER A 1135 37.73 16.23 -15.30
N GLY A 1136 37.28 17.01 -14.31
CA GLY A 1136 38.09 18.07 -13.69
C GLY A 1136 37.87 19.48 -14.25
N ASP A 1137 36.91 19.66 -15.15
CA ASP A 1137 36.57 20.97 -15.72
C ASP A 1137 35.78 21.81 -14.71
N ALA A 1138 36.08 23.09 -14.57
CA ALA A 1138 35.37 23.96 -13.63
C ALA A 1138 33.88 24.09 -13.99
N ILE A 1139 32.99 23.89 -13.00
CA ILE A 1139 31.56 24.11 -13.19
C ILE A 1139 31.26 25.61 -13.05
N ASN A 1140 30.55 26.17 -14.02
CA ASN A 1140 30.11 27.55 -13.95
C ASN A 1140 28.98 27.69 -12.90
N LEU A 1141 29.32 28.30 -11.76
CA LEU A 1141 28.37 28.49 -10.65
C LEU A 1141 27.40 29.66 -10.87
N ALA A 1142 27.54 30.45 -11.92
CA ALA A 1142 26.64 31.59 -12.20
C ALA A 1142 25.18 31.17 -12.44
N ALA A 1143 24.96 29.91 -12.83
CA ALA A 1143 23.62 29.35 -13.02
C ALA A 1143 22.99 28.78 -11.74
N ARG A 1144 23.74 28.74 -10.62
CA ARG A 1144 23.20 28.26 -9.33
C ARG A 1144 22.17 29.25 -8.81
N VAL A 1145 21.02 28.74 -8.39
CA VAL A 1145 19.95 29.55 -7.79
C VAL A 1145 19.89 29.31 -6.29
N GLY A 1146 19.98 30.36 -5.48
CA GLY A 1146 19.82 30.30 -4.01
C GLY A 1146 21.07 29.91 -3.21
N GLY A 1147 22.19 29.56 -3.85
CA GLY A 1147 23.46 29.24 -3.18
C GLY A 1147 24.44 30.41 -3.08
N PHE A 1148 25.41 30.31 -2.17
CA PHE A 1148 26.51 31.27 -1.99
C PHE A 1148 27.84 30.67 -2.47
N GLN A 1149 28.55 31.37 -3.35
CA GLN A 1149 29.90 30.98 -3.77
C GLN A 1149 30.93 31.46 -2.75
N LEU A 1150 31.62 30.52 -2.11
CA LEU A 1150 32.64 30.83 -1.10
C LEU A 1150 33.92 31.38 -1.74
N SER A 1151 34.69 32.15 -0.98
CA SER A 1151 36.06 32.55 -1.33
C SER A 1151 37.08 31.53 -0.81
N ALA A 1152 38.31 31.57 -1.34
CA ALA A 1152 39.41 30.76 -0.83
C ALA A 1152 39.69 31.03 0.68
N SER A 1153 39.52 32.28 1.13
CA SER A 1153 39.63 32.64 2.55
C SER A 1153 38.52 32.04 3.41
N ASP A 1154 37.28 31.96 2.90
CA ASP A 1154 36.18 31.32 3.63
C ASP A 1154 36.45 29.82 3.82
N VAL A 1155 36.96 29.15 2.78
CA VAL A 1155 37.36 27.74 2.84
C VAL A 1155 38.51 27.54 3.82
N ALA A 1156 39.58 28.34 3.73
CA ALA A 1156 40.71 28.28 4.65
C ALA A 1156 40.29 28.47 6.13
N ALA A 1157 39.32 29.36 6.38
CA ALA A 1157 38.84 29.65 7.72
C ALA A 1157 37.94 28.54 8.30
N GLY A 1158 37.13 27.87 7.47
CA GLY A 1158 36.01 27.07 7.97
C GLY A 1158 35.83 25.67 7.41
N PHE A 1159 36.51 25.30 6.33
CA PHE A 1159 36.23 24.07 5.57
C PHE A 1159 37.47 23.35 5.01
N ALA A 1160 38.68 23.89 5.21
CA ALA A 1160 39.91 23.36 4.63
C ALA A 1160 40.28 21.95 5.09
N ASP A 1161 39.90 21.59 6.31
CA ASP A 1161 40.16 20.30 6.90
C ASP A 1161 39.09 19.94 7.95
N ARG A 1162 39.12 18.69 8.40
CA ARG A 1162 38.24 18.16 9.44
C ARG A 1162 38.31 18.92 10.77
N ALA A 1163 39.47 19.40 11.18
CA ALA A 1163 39.62 20.13 12.43
C ALA A 1163 38.87 21.47 12.38
N LYS A 1164 38.84 22.14 11.21
CA LYS A 1164 38.01 23.33 10.98
C LYS A 1164 36.52 23.03 10.97
N VAL A 1165 36.10 21.97 10.29
CA VAL A 1165 34.68 21.59 10.20
C VAL A 1165 34.10 21.25 11.58
N PHE A 1166 34.87 20.56 12.41
CA PHE A 1166 34.45 20.13 13.74
C PHE A 1166 34.93 21.02 14.89
N ALA A 1167 35.45 22.22 14.61
CA ALA A 1167 36.01 23.13 15.62
C ALA A 1167 35.01 23.47 16.74
N ALA A 1168 33.70 23.48 16.45
CA ALA A 1168 32.66 23.80 17.42
C ALA A 1168 32.33 22.65 18.41
N TYR A 1169 32.83 21.44 18.17
CA TYR A 1169 32.57 20.29 19.05
C TYR A 1169 32.98 20.59 20.49
N GLY A 1170 32.18 20.10 21.46
CA GLY A 1170 32.46 20.25 22.88
C GLY A 1170 32.53 21.70 23.37
N GLY A 1171 31.83 22.63 22.71
CA GLY A 1171 31.88 24.06 23.07
C GLY A 1171 33.17 24.76 22.59
N GLY A 1172 33.77 24.29 21.51
CA GLY A 1172 35.02 24.85 20.96
C GLY A 1172 36.28 24.02 21.25
N ALA A 1173 36.13 22.87 21.92
CA ALA A 1173 37.24 21.92 22.14
C ALA A 1173 37.77 21.33 20.82
N GLY A 1174 36.90 21.25 19.80
CA GLY A 1174 37.22 20.68 18.51
C GLY A 1174 37.25 19.15 18.50
N TRP A 1175 37.12 18.56 17.32
CA TRP A 1175 37.27 17.12 17.11
C TRP A 1175 38.03 16.87 15.81
N ASN A 1176 39.07 16.05 15.83
CA ASN A 1176 39.94 15.82 14.68
C ASN A 1176 40.17 14.31 14.49
N PRO A 1177 39.17 13.57 13.99
CA PRO A 1177 39.32 12.14 13.80
C PRO A 1177 40.41 11.83 12.75
N GLN A 1178 41.11 10.71 12.89
CA GLN A 1178 42.16 10.28 11.96
C GLN A 1178 41.73 9.05 11.16
N PRO A 1179 42.24 8.84 9.93
CA PRO A 1179 41.96 7.66 9.11
C PRO A 1179 42.20 6.33 9.83
#